data_AF-A0A9W9K7C2-F1
#
_entry.id   AF-A0A9W9K7C2-F1
#
_cell.length_a   1.000
_cell.length_b   1.000
_cell.length_c   1.000
_cell.angle_alpha   90.00
_cell.angle_beta   90.00
_cell.angle_gamma   90.00
#
_symmetry.space_group_name_H-M   'P 1'
#
loop_
_entity.id
_entity.type
_entity.pdbx_description
1 polymer ?
#
loop_
_entity_poly.entity_id
_entity_poly.type
_entity_poly.pdbx_seq_one_letter_code
_entity_poly.pdbx_strand_id
1 'polypeptide(L)'
;MAARVSDEVVPSPEEVSPASPASSNGQIPLEQPPKLKGRRKLLQSLQRMSSSPTLARRGRSASTGYRRDHTASLSCVSLSSAAYSPCLGNGSSSQLYGSLNPRPATPGCSGSPGESQGTNHRIRLVGTDSPNISQPRTAPMPFDLRPTSRGSPRREVPEDDDVVDTDITLPESQPAKSLDFWGDMPQELKTEIFHYLTPQEIVRCSAVSKKWNEMCYDGQLWTKVDTAEYYQKIPSDVLVKLITSGGPFVRDLNLRGCVQLRDKWSSDGERISDLCRNVVNFSLEGCRIDKTSIHYFMLRNPRLEYINLSGLSSVTNSAMKIIAQSCPQLETLNISWCNNVDNKGLHRVVQSCERLKDLRASEIRGFDDPDFALALFERNSLERLIMSRTDLSDQSLKTMIHGVDPILDVLTDRPIVPSRKFRHLDLHQCPAVTDDGLKSLAHNVPYLEGLQVSQCSELTDESIIDVIRTTPNLSHLELEDLPDLTNGTLIALATAPCAQQLEHLNVSYCESLSDIGMLQVMKGCPRLRSVEMDNTRVSDLTLMEASYRVRRRGYSEALPKVGMRLVVFDCANVTWAGVKEVLMSNAYIPRARKPASTVVTVTQTSGADSSPMTTTFVTPASTPSPSPTYASQIIQLKCFYGWQMTVDEHTKRVLRGDLASANRLDRKWGDYMMATEEAGAVGAGARRRRRRAREAERLYNADEDDDDTYGVSGISALGGRRRRAQSGGCMVM
;
A
#
# COMPACT_ATOMS: atom_id res chain seq x y z
N MET A 1 1.85 34.38 -65.57
CA MET A 1 3.01 34.31 -66.50
C MET A 1 4.30 34.36 -65.69
N ALA A 2 5.46 34.08 -66.29
CA ALA A 2 6.71 33.80 -65.55
C ALA A 2 7.93 34.59 -66.08
N ALA A 3 8.80 35.01 -65.16
CA ALA A 3 10.25 35.26 -65.26
C ALA A 3 10.76 35.40 -63.79
N ARG A 4 11.89 34.86 -63.30
CA ARG A 4 13.27 34.65 -63.80
C ARG A 4 14.13 35.92 -63.91
N VAL A 5 15.00 36.12 -62.92
CA VAL A 5 16.42 36.53 -63.03
C VAL A 5 17.20 35.73 -61.95
N SER A 6 18.51 35.56 -62.12
CA SER A 6 19.42 34.75 -61.27
C SER A 6 20.65 35.56 -60.81
N ASP A 7 21.53 34.89 -60.05
CA ASP A 7 22.99 35.10 -59.88
C ASP A 7 23.42 35.52 -58.46
N GLU A 8 24.66 35.33 -58.00
CA GLU A 8 25.64 34.21 -58.08
C GLU A 8 26.77 34.58 -57.10
N VAL A 9 27.30 33.67 -56.26
CA VAL A 9 28.39 33.99 -55.30
C VAL A 9 29.39 32.83 -55.15
N VAL A 10 30.69 33.15 -55.12
CA VAL A 10 31.84 32.22 -55.13
C VAL A 10 32.67 32.37 -53.83
N PRO A 11 33.21 31.27 -53.24
CA PRO A 11 33.94 31.30 -51.96
C PRO A 11 35.47 31.45 -52.10
N SER A 12 36.14 32.05 -51.09
CA SER A 12 37.61 32.06 -50.86
C SER A 12 37.93 32.40 -49.36
N PRO A 13 39.19 32.57 -48.87
CA PRO A 13 39.85 31.57 -48.01
C PRO A 13 40.34 32.05 -46.62
N GLU A 14 41.08 31.20 -45.87
CA GLU A 14 41.49 31.37 -44.45
C GLU A 14 42.89 31.99 -44.20
N GLU A 15 43.08 32.71 -43.08
CA GLU A 15 44.36 33.10 -42.41
C GLU A 15 44.12 33.57 -40.94
N VAL A 16 45.06 33.57 -39.96
CA VAL A 16 46.24 32.70 -39.68
C VAL A 16 46.79 32.93 -38.24
N SER A 17 47.34 31.89 -37.58
CA SER A 17 48.32 31.94 -36.43
C SER A 17 47.88 32.55 -35.06
N PRO A 18 48.65 32.42 -33.93
CA PRO A 18 50.02 31.86 -33.75
C PRO A 18 50.31 30.89 -32.55
N ALA A 19 51.54 30.32 -32.57
CA ALA A 19 52.42 29.95 -31.43
C ALA A 19 52.24 28.64 -30.58
N SER A 20 52.85 27.53 -31.06
CA SER A 20 54.04 26.81 -30.52
C SER A 20 54.42 26.86 -29.00
N PRO A 21 55.08 25.83 -28.40
CA PRO A 21 56.12 24.99 -29.04
C PRO A 21 56.30 23.49 -28.64
N ALA A 22 57.16 22.81 -29.41
CA ALA A 22 57.96 21.58 -29.13
C ALA A 22 57.22 20.29 -28.66
N SER A 23 57.20 19.16 -29.39
CA SER A 23 58.25 18.39 -30.12
C SER A 23 59.06 17.41 -29.27
N SER A 24 58.67 16.12 -29.29
CA SER A 24 59.50 15.03 -29.86
C SER A 24 58.85 13.67 -29.55
N ASN A 25 58.71 12.80 -30.56
CA ASN A 25 58.20 11.44 -30.37
C ASN A 25 58.90 10.47 -31.33
N GLY A 26 60.09 10.01 -30.93
CA GLY A 26 60.81 8.95 -31.64
C GLY A 26 60.24 7.58 -31.29
N GLN A 27 60.05 6.72 -32.29
CA GLN A 27 59.52 5.37 -32.09
C GLN A 27 60.55 4.44 -31.44
N ILE A 28 60.14 3.69 -30.40
CA ILE A 28 60.81 2.45 -29.97
C ILE A 28 59.73 1.38 -29.78
N PRO A 29 59.79 0.22 -30.47
CA PRO A 29 58.79 -0.84 -30.32
C PRO A 29 58.86 -1.53 -28.95
N LEU A 30 57.71 -1.72 -28.30
CA LEU A 30 57.59 -2.57 -27.11
C LEU A 30 57.21 -4.00 -27.52
N GLU A 31 58.16 -4.92 -27.46
CA GLU A 31 57.88 -6.36 -27.61
C GLU A 31 56.95 -6.87 -26.51
N GLN A 32 55.96 -7.69 -26.88
CA GLN A 32 55.17 -8.44 -25.90
C GLN A 32 55.90 -9.74 -25.52
N PRO A 33 56.18 -10.02 -24.24
CA PRO A 33 56.84 -11.25 -23.83
C PRO A 33 55.94 -12.48 -24.11
N PRO A 34 56.50 -13.60 -24.58
CA PRO A 34 55.72 -14.74 -25.06
C PRO A 34 54.94 -15.46 -23.93
N LYS A 35 53.72 -15.91 -24.26
CA LYS A 35 52.78 -16.56 -23.31
C LYS A 35 53.26 -17.97 -22.90
N LEU A 36 54.12 -18.04 -21.88
CA LEU A 36 54.62 -19.29 -21.30
C LEU A 36 53.47 -20.18 -20.76
N LYS A 37 53.38 -21.41 -21.29
CA LYS A 37 52.47 -22.48 -20.81
C LYS A 37 53.24 -23.53 -19.99
N GLY A 38 52.51 -24.27 -19.15
CA GLY A 38 53.02 -25.45 -18.44
C GLY A 38 54.08 -25.17 -17.36
N ARG A 39 54.98 -26.14 -17.15
CA ARG A 39 55.91 -26.27 -16.01
C ARG A 39 56.76 -25.01 -15.70
N ARG A 40 57.10 -24.19 -16.71
CA ARG A 40 57.84 -22.92 -16.52
C ARG A 40 57.05 -21.88 -15.70
N LYS A 41 55.72 -21.84 -15.82
CA LYS A 41 54.87 -20.92 -15.04
C LYS A 41 54.81 -21.29 -13.56
N LEU A 42 54.90 -22.59 -13.24
CA LEU A 42 54.94 -23.11 -11.86
C LEU A 42 56.26 -22.73 -11.15
N LEU A 43 57.39 -22.89 -11.86
CA LEU A 43 58.72 -22.55 -11.31
C LEU A 43 58.83 -21.05 -10.99
N GLN A 44 58.28 -20.18 -11.85
CA GLN A 44 58.25 -18.74 -11.59
C GLN A 44 57.35 -18.35 -10.41
N SER A 45 56.30 -19.12 -10.08
CA SER A 45 55.52 -18.90 -8.85
C SER A 45 56.26 -19.37 -7.60
N LEU A 46 57.01 -20.48 -7.68
CA LEU A 46 57.83 -20.98 -6.55
C LEU A 46 58.96 -20.01 -6.19
N GLN A 47 59.61 -19.39 -7.18
CA GLN A 47 60.63 -18.34 -6.95
C GLN A 47 60.10 -17.07 -6.23
N ARG A 48 58.78 -16.91 -6.06
CA ARG A 48 58.20 -15.83 -5.24
C ARG A 48 57.86 -16.24 -3.81
N MET A 49 58.06 -17.50 -3.42
CA MET A 49 57.78 -17.99 -2.06
C MET A 49 59.05 -18.23 -1.21
N SER A 50 60.24 -18.07 -1.79
CA SER A 50 61.52 -18.41 -1.15
C SER A 50 62.35 -17.23 -0.63
N SER A 51 61.72 -16.09 -0.33
CA SER A 51 62.41 -14.90 0.20
C SER A 51 61.63 -14.23 1.34
N SER A 52 61.73 -14.81 2.55
CA SER A 52 61.54 -14.06 3.80
C SER A 52 62.84 -13.30 4.15
N PRO A 53 62.80 -12.33 5.07
CA PRO A 53 63.15 -12.70 6.45
C PRO A 53 62.21 -12.11 7.51
N THR A 54 62.23 -12.70 8.71
CA THR A 54 61.43 -12.27 9.87
C THR A 54 62.32 -11.98 11.09
N LEU A 55 61.80 -11.14 12.00
CA LEU A 55 62.29 -10.78 13.35
C LEU A 55 63.31 -9.61 13.41
N ALA A 56 63.31 -8.74 14.44
CA ALA A 56 62.70 -8.88 15.77
C ALA A 56 62.14 -7.59 16.45
N ARG A 57 60.95 -7.73 17.06
CA ARG A 57 60.59 -7.39 18.46
C ARG A 57 60.69 -5.93 19.02
N ARG A 58 59.55 -5.24 19.15
CA ARG A 58 59.09 -4.58 20.41
C ARG A 58 57.65 -4.01 20.31
N GLY A 59 56.92 -3.96 21.44
CA GLY A 59 55.77 -3.04 21.66
C GLY A 59 54.35 -3.64 21.72
N ARG A 60 53.57 -3.25 22.74
CA ARG A 60 52.09 -3.44 22.88
C ARG A 60 51.36 -2.22 22.22
N SER A 61 50.04 -2.06 22.11
CA SER A 61 48.84 -2.61 22.80
C SER A 61 47.62 -2.62 21.86
N ALA A 62 46.47 -3.12 22.34
CA ALA A 62 45.18 -3.06 21.64
C ALA A 62 44.36 -1.80 21.98
N SER A 63 43.43 -1.44 21.09
CA SER A 63 42.35 -0.46 21.28
C SER A 63 41.05 -1.02 20.65
N THR A 64 40.02 -1.35 21.42
CA THR A 64 38.95 -0.45 21.94
C THR A 64 38.23 0.32 20.83
N GLY A 65 37.16 -0.26 20.29
CA GLY A 65 36.25 0.42 19.38
C GLY A 65 35.33 1.40 20.11
N TYR A 66 35.10 2.58 19.52
CA TYR A 66 34.23 3.60 20.08
C TYR A 66 32.75 3.27 19.87
N ARG A 67 31.99 3.17 20.98
CA ARG A 67 30.57 3.56 20.97
C ARG A 67 30.51 5.09 21.07
N ARG A 68 29.47 5.71 20.48
CA ARG A 68 29.17 7.13 20.69
C ARG A 68 27.69 7.28 21.00
N ASP A 69 27.39 7.70 22.22
CA ASP A 69 26.03 8.00 22.69
C ASP A 69 25.58 9.41 22.27
N HIS A 70 24.29 9.69 22.48
CA HIS A 70 23.59 10.85 21.91
C HIS A 70 23.92 12.18 22.60
N THR A 71 24.58 13.10 21.89
CA THR A 71 24.39 14.56 22.03
C THR A 71 24.63 15.21 20.66
N ALA A 72 23.77 16.13 20.24
CA ALA A 72 24.01 16.94 19.04
C ALA A 72 25.18 17.92 19.27
N SER A 73 25.91 18.25 18.20
CA SER A 73 26.94 19.29 18.22
C SER A 73 26.81 20.16 16.97
N LEU A 74 26.24 21.35 17.15
CA LEU A 74 26.22 22.42 16.15
C LEU A 74 27.64 22.85 15.79
N SER A 75 27.89 23.20 14.54
CA SER A 75 29.17 23.74 14.07
C SER A 75 29.17 25.27 14.14
N CYS A 76 29.86 25.82 15.13
CA CYS A 76 30.20 27.25 15.17
C CYS A 76 31.61 27.46 15.73
N VAL A 77 32.27 28.52 15.27
CA VAL A 77 33.70 28.81 15.50
C VAL A 77 33.86 29.78 16.67
N SER A 78 34.76 29.49 17.63
CA SER A 78 35.67 30.47 18.27
C SER A 78 36.60 29.85 19.33
N LEU A 79 37.61 30.64 19.72
CA LEU A 79 38.70 30.31 20.64
C LEU A 79 38.38 30.68 22.10
N SER A 80 38.92 29.94 23.07
CA SER A 80 39.64 30.46 24.25
C SER A 80 40.09 29.32 25.19
N SER A 81 40.90 29.64 26.21
CA SER A 81 41.58 28.69 27.10
C SER A 81 41.46 29.12 28.56
N ALA A 82 41.23 28.18 29.48
CA ALA A 82 41.86 28.15 30.81
C ALA A 82 41.58 26.85 31.58
N ALA A 83 42.50 26.51 32.50
CA ALA A 83 42.50 25.32 33.34
C ALA A 83 41.42 25.29 34.45
N TYR A 84 41.11 24.09 34.97
CA TYR A 84 41.61 23.65 36.30
C TYR A 84 41.51 22.11 36.49
N SER A 85 42.15 21.58 37.53
CA SER A 85 42.40 20.15 37.81
C SER A 85 42.84 19.98 39.30
N PRO A 86 43.18 18.79 39.85
CA PRO A 86 42.31 17.65 40.20
C PRO A 86 42.48 17.15 41.67
N CYS A 87 41.63 16.20 42.13
CA CYS A 87 41.94 15.15 43.13
C CYS A 87 40.80 14.09 43.17
N LEU A 88 41.06 12.76 43.12
CA LEU A 88 41.45 11.79 44.18
C LEU A 88 40.38 11.55 45.27
N GLY A 89 40.13 10.31 45.75
CA GLY A 89 40.66 9.00 45.34
C GLY A 89 40.30 7.82 46.26
N ASN A 90 40.80 6.62 45.92
CA ASN A 90 40.80 5.33 46.67
C ASN A 90 39.47 4.52 46.76
N GLY A 91 39.50 3.18 46.77
CA GLY A 91 40.65 2.26 46.56
C GLY A 91 40.34 0.75 46.63
N SER A 92 41.22 -0.06 46.02
CA SER A 92 41.75 -1.41 46.36
C SER A 92 41.04 -2.31 47.40
N SER A 93 40.99 -3.65 47.32
CA SER A 93 41.45 -4.71 46.37
C SER A 93 40.90 -6.11 46.86
N SER A 94 41.31 -7.35 46.51
CA SER A 94 42.39 -7.94 45.65
C SER A 94 42.12 -9.41 45.24
N GLN A 95 42.88 -9.87 44.24
CA GLN A 95 43.36 -11.23 43.84
C GLN A 95 43.00 -12.53 44.64
N LEU A 96 42.79 -13.66 43.96
CA LEU A 96 43.77 -14.78 43.72
C LEU A 96 43.15 -16.00 42.95
N TYR A 97 43.98 -16.99 42.59
CA TYR A 97 43.81 -18.31 41.89
C TYR A 97 42.52 -19.15 42.18
N GLY A 98 42.16 -20.24 41.46
CA GLY A 98 42.70 -20.89 40.24
C GLY A 98 42.47 -22.44 40.20
N SER A 99 42.39 -23.04 38.99
CA SER A 99 42.43 -24.50 38.64
C SER A 99 41.26 -25.49 38.92
N LEU A 100 40.77 -26.07 37.80
CA LEU A 100 40.52 -27.51 37.50
C LEU A 100 39.37 -28.36 38.13
N ASN A 101 38.91 -29.33 37.31
CA ASN A 101 37.85 -30.35 37.57
C ASN A 101 38.35 -31.54 38.41
N PRO A 102 37.41 -32.34 38.96
CA PRO A 102 37.44 -33.79 38.74
C PRO A 102 36.10 -34.48 38.40
N ARG A 103 36.18 -35.78 38.06
CA ARG A 103 35.15 -36.80 37.70
C ARG A 103 35.79 -38.18 38.02
N PRO A 104 35.13 -39.36 37.91
CA PRO A 104 33.70 -39.75 38.01
C PRO A 104 33.52 -40.97 38.98
N ALA A 105 32.38 -41.70 38.92
CA ALA A 105 32.29 -43.09 39.41
C ALA A 105 31.18 -43.91 38.69
N THR A 106 31.40 -45.23 38.50
CA THR A 106 30.46 -46.28 38.04
C THR A 106 30.88 -47.65 38.64
N PRO A 107 30.02 -48.68 38.67
CA PRO A 107 30.07 -49.78 37.67
C PRO A 107 28.64 -50.34 37.30
N GLY A 108 28.42 -51.36 36.47
CA GLY A 108 29.31 -52.37 35.85
C GLY A 108 28.81 -52.95 34.50
N CYS A 109 29.17 -54.20 34.16
CA CYS A 109 29.47 -54.61 32.77
C CYS A 109 28.68 -55.78 32.14
N SER A 110 28.95 -56.00 30.83
CA SER A 110 28.73 -57.17 29.95
C SER A 110 27.42 -57.26 29.11
N GLY A 111 27.44 -57.63 27.82
CA GLY A 111 28.60 -57.67 26.89
C GLY A 111 28.39 -58.33 25.49
N SER A 112 28.67 -57.58 24.41
CA SER A 112 29.11 -58.06 23.06
C SER A 112 28.08 -58.79 22.14
N PRO A 113 28.37 -59.03 20.82
CA PRO A 113 28.73 -58.02 19.80
C PRO A 113 28.13 -58.25 18.36
N GLY A 114 28.27 -57.24 17.47
CA GLY A 114 28.24 -57.39 15.99
C GLY A 114 26.87 -57.42 15.29
N GLU A 115 26.71 -57.19 13.98
CA GLU A 115 27.53 -56.56 12.92
C GLU A 115 26.55 -55.98 11.85
N SER A 116 26.66 -54.70 11.45
CA SER A 116 27.37 -54.15 10.27
C SER A 116 26.64 -54.24 8.91
N GLN A 117 26.56 -53.09 8.20
CA GLN A 117 26.19 -52.92 6.77
C GLN A 117 24.73 -53.28 6.40
N GLY A 118 24.13 -52.82 5.29
CA GLY A 118 24.54 -51.84 4.26
C GLY A 118 23.79 -52.08 2.94
N THR A 119 23.78 -51.10 2.01
CA THR A 119 23.21 -51.16 0.63
C THR A 119 21.67 -51.26 0.51
N ASN A 120 21.06 -51.20 -0.69
CA ASN A 120 20.94 -50.02 -1.59
C ASN A 120 19.89 -50.26 -2.71
N HIS A 121 19.21 -49.19 -3.17
CA HIS A 121 18.69 -48.98 -4.55
C HIS A 121 17.38 -49.61 -5.12
N ARG A 122 16.74 -48.79 -5.98
CA ARG A 122 15.90 -49.06 -7.19
C ARG A 122 14.49 -49.64 -7.02
N ILE A 123 13.43 -48.81 -7.09
CA ILE A 123 12.80 -48.29 -8.34
C ILE A 123 12.49 -49.37 -9.40
N ARG A 124 11.20 -49.59 -9.67
CA ARG A 124 10.68 -49.81 -11.03
C ARG A 124 9.26 -49.21 -11.17
N LEU A 125 8.76 -49.13 -12.40
CA LEU A 125 7.75 -48.16 -12.84
C LEU A 125 6.80 -48.78 -13.90
N VAL A 126 5.62 -48.18 -14.05
CA VAL A 126 4.61 -48.37 -15.12
C VAL A 126 3.73 -49.62 -15.00
N GLY A 127 2.43 -49.40 -15.24
CA GLY A 127 1.35 -50.39 -15.25
C GLY A 127 -0.01 -49.69 -15.37
N THR A 128 -0.22 -48.95 -16.47
CA THR A 128 -1.53 -48.34 -16.77
C THR A 128 -2.49 -49.41 -17.31
N ASP A 129 -3.73 -49.41 -16.83
CA ASP A 129 -4.93 -49.49 -17.68
C ASP A 129 -6.21 -49.25 -16.85
N SER A 130 -7.33 -49.02 -17.54
CA SER A 130 -8.68 -48.77 -17.01
C SER A 130 -9.67 -49.62 -17.82
N PRO A 131 -10.95 -49.83 -17.40
CA PRO A 131 -11.68 -49.16 -16.31
C PRO A 131 -12.47 -50.09 -15.36
N ASN A 132 -13.26 -49.48 -14.46
CA ASN A 132 -14.47 -50.03 -13.81
C ASN A 132 -14.36 -51.35 -13.03
N ILE A 133 -14.28 -51.26 -11.69
CA ILE A 133 -15.22 -51.86 -10.72
C ILE A 133 -14.93 -51.31 -9.32
N SER A 134 -15.97 -51.05 -8.53
CA SER A 134 -15.87 -50.42 -7.20
C SER A 134 -15.95 -51.43 -6.06
N GLN A 135 -14.87 -51.58 -5.28
CA GLN A 135 -14.91 -52.21 -3.95
C GLN A 135 -13.94 -51.49 -2.97
N PRO A 136 -14.38 -51.11 -1.76
CA PRO A 136 -13.50 -50.53 -0.75
C PRO A 136 -12.66 -51.63 -0.07
N ARG A 137 -11.35 -51.43 0.04
CA ARG A 137 -10.46 -52.29 0.84
C ARG A 137 -10.19 -51.68 2.21
N THR A 138 -10.91 -52.15 3.23
CA THR A 138 -10.54 -51.98 4.64
C THR A 138 -11.02 -53.20 5.40
N ALA A 139 -10.10 -53.93 6.03
CA ALA A 139 -10.44 -55.08 6.88
C ALA A 139 -10.61 -54.62 8.34
N PRO A 140 -11.69 -55.02 9.04
CA PRO A 140 -11.83 -54.75 10.46
C PRO A 140 -10.88 -55.63 11.29
N MET A 141 -10.34 -55.07 12.36
CA MET A 141 -9.55 -55.83 13.35
C MET A 141 -10.47 -56.66 14.27
N PRO A 142 -10.00 -57.83 14.78
CA PRO A 142 -10.75 -58.65 15.74
C PRO A 142 -11.11 -57.94 17.05
N PHE A 143 -12.05 -58.54 17.79
CA PHE A 143 -12.81 -57.92 18.87
C PHE A 143 -12.00 -57.64 20.16
N ASP A 144 -10.91 -58.38 20.39
CA ASP A 144 -10.32 -58.59 21.72
C ASP A 144 -9.35 -57.51 22.24
N LEU A 145 -9.31 -56.33 21.60
CA LEU A 145 -8.39 -55.24 21.93
C LEU A 145 -9.08 -53.87 22.09
N ARG A 146 -10.09 -53.79 22.96
CA ARG A 146 -10.70 -52.53 23.42
C ARG A 146 -10.57 -52.34 24.94
N PRO A 147 -9.78 -51.35 25.42
CA PRO A 147 -9.67 -51.06 26.85
C PRO A 147 -10.99 -50.57 27.46
N THR A 148 -11.34 -51.10 28.64
CA THR A 148 -12.56 -50.73 29.39
C THR A 148 -12.42 -49.38 30.10
N SER A 149 -13.37 -48.47 29.89
CA SER A 149 -13.49 -47.27 30.74
C SER A 149 -14.21 -47.61 32.05
N ARG A 150 -13.69 -47.10 33.18
CA ARG A 150 -14.30 -47.25 34.51
C ARG A 150 -15.26 -46.09 34.79
N GLY A 151 -16.43 -46.40 35.35
CA GLY A 151 -17.13 -45.48 36.26
C GLY A 151 -18.59 -45.17 35.94
N SER A 152 -19.51 -45.93 36.52
CA SER A 152 -20.84 -45.47 36.93
C SER A 152 -21.32 -46.38 38.08
N PRO A 153 -21.98 -45.84 39.13
CA PRO A 153 -22.32 -46.61 40.32
C PRO A 153 -23.52 -47.54 40.12
N ARG A 154 -23.56 -48.62 40.89
CA ARG A 154 -24.65 -49.61 40.90
C ARG A 154 -25.99 -49.01 41.32
N ARG A 155 -27.07 -49.61 40.83
CA ARG A 155 -28.28 -49.86 41.62
C ARG A 155 -28.72 -51.31 41.37
N GLU A 156 -29.13 -52.00 42.41
CA GLU A 156 -29.39 -53.44 42.41
C GLU A 156 -30.89 -53.73 42.16
N VAL A 157 -31.16 -54.88 41.53
CA VAL A 157 -32.47 -55.54 41.41
C VAL A 157 -32.22 -57.02 41.67
N PRO A 158 -33.01 -57.70 42.53
CA PRO A 158 -32.78 -59.11 42.89
C PRO A 158 -33.25 -60.08 41.80
N GLU A 159 -32.90 -61.35 42.02
CA GLU A 159 -33.18 -62.51 41.17
C GLU A 159 -34.63 -63.02 41.32
N ASP A 160 -35.13 -63.70 40.30
CA ASP A 160 -36.07 -64.83 40.37
C ASP A 160 -35.96 -65.63 39.05
N ASP A 161 -35.97 -66.96 39.14
CA ASP A 161 -35.90 -67.87 37.98
C ASP A 161 -37.31 -68.22 37.46
N ASP A 162 -37.50 -68.39 36.14
CA ASP A 162 -37.82 -69.72 35.57
C ASP A 162 -38.02 -69.75 34.03
N VAL A 163 -37.73 -70.93 33.49
CA VAL A 163 -37.67 -71.41 32.10
C VAL A 163 -38.95 -71.23 31.25
N VAL A 164 -38.80 -70.89 29.95
CA VAL A 164 -39.41 -71.60 28.79
C VAL A 164 -38.88 -71.05 27.44
N ASP A 165 -38.63 -71.95 26.48
CA ASP A 165 -38.18 -71.60 25.12
C ASP A 165 -39.23 -70.78 24.34
N THR A 166 -38.78 -69.70 23.70
CA THR A 166 -39.45 -69.07 22.56
C THR A 166 -38.40 -68.59 21.55
N ASP A 167 -38.67 -68.79 20.25
CA ASP A 167 -37.80 -68.31 19.16
C ASP A 167 -37.84 -66.76 19.10
N ILE A 168 -36.94 -66.10 19.83
CA ILE A 168 -36.78 -64.65 19.76
C ILE A 168 -36.12 -64.31 18.42
N THR A 169 -36.94 -63.96 17.43
CA THR A 169 -36.49 -63.25 16.23
C THR A 169 -35.79 -61.96 16.66
N LEU A 170 -34.46 -61.94 16.53
CA LEU A 170 -33.65 -60.74 16.83
C LEU A 170 -34.22 -59.55 16.04
N PRO A 171 -34.48 -58.40 16.69
CA PRO A 171 -35.04 -57.26 16.00
C PRO A 171 -34.08 -56.79 14.90
N GLU A 172 -34.61 -56.69 13.69
CA GLU A 172 -33.86 -56.30 12.50
C GLU A 172 -33.12 -54.98 12.76
N SER A 173 -31.78 -55.02 12.71
CA SER A 173 -30.95 -53.88 13.09
C SER A 173 -31.15 -52.74 12.09
N GLN A 174 -32.06 -51.81 12.39
CA GLN A 174 -32.35 -50.68 11.51
C GLN A 174 -31.03 -50.01 11.09
N PRO A 175 -30.75 -49.87 9.78
CA PRO A 175 -29.51 -49.27 9.33
C PRO A 175 -29.43 -47.86 9.93
N ALA A 176 -28.38 -47.61 10.71
CA ALA A 176 -28.20 -46.35 11.40
C ALA A 176 -28.31 -45.21 10.37
N LYS A 177 -29.31 -44.35 10.52
CA LYS A 177 -29.63 -43.30 9.55
C LYS A 177 -28.37 -42.49 9.30
N SER A 178 -27.79 -42.64 8.11
CA SER A 178 -26.74 -41.75 7.64
C SER A 178 -27.38 -40.38 7.47
N LEU A 179 -27.23 -39.52 8.49
CA LEU A 179 -27.70 -38.14 8.47
C LEU A 179 -27.03 -37.47 7.27
N ASP A 180 -27.78 -37.28 6.20
CA ASP A 180 -27.34 -36.49 5.07
C ASP A 180 -27.49 -35.03 5.51
N PHE A 181 -26.47 -34.54 6.22
CA PHE A 181 -26.40 -33.18 6.73
C PHE A 181 -26.74 -32.12 5.68
N TRP A 182 -26.50 -32.43 4.38
CA TRP A 182 -26.86 -31.55 3.28
C TRP A 182 -28.23 -31.85 2.65
N GLY A 183 -28.69 -33.09 2.72
CA GLY A 183 -30.05 -33.51 2.39
C GLY A 183 -31.08 -32.89 3.34
N ASP A 184 -30.91 -33.15 4.63
CA ASP A 184 -31.83 -32.89 5.75
C ASP A 184 -31.92 -31.40 6.16
N MET A 185 -30.90 -30.60 5.81
CA MET A 185 -30.89 -29.16 6.11
C MET A 185 -32.00 -28.41 5.34
N PRO A 186 -32.63 -27.36 5.91
CA PRO A 186 -33.53 -26.45 5.19
C PRO A 186 -32.87 -25.79 3.97
N GLN A 187 -33.66 -25.36 2.98
CA GLN A 187 -33.10 -24.76 1.75
C GLN A 187 -32.56 -23.35 2.00
N GLU A 188 -33.19 -22.62 2.92
CA GLU A 188 -32.86 -21.28 3.39
C GLU A 188 -31.43 -21.23 3.94
N LEU A 189 -31.07 -22.21 4.79
CA LEU A 189 -29.73 -22.33 5.34
C LEU A 189 -28.68 -22.68 4.27
N LYS A 190 -29.06 -23.38 3.20
CA LYS A 190 -28.16 -23.67 2.08
C LYS A 190 -27.93 -22.42 1.24
N THR A 191 -28.98 -21.64 0.95
CA THR A 191 -28.83 -20.36 0.26
C THR A 191 -27.99 -19.36 1.05
N GLU A 192 -28.13 -19.30 2.39
CA GLU A 192 -27.25 -18.53 3.26
C GLU A 192 -25.79 -19.01 3.18
N ILE A 193 -25.54 -20.33 3.25
CA ILE A 193 -24.18 -20.90 3.07
C ILE A 193 -23.58 -20.52 1.71
N PHE A 194 -24.37 -20.54 0.62
CA PHE A 194 -23.91 -20.08 -0.69
C PHE A 194 -23.68 -18.56 -0.76
N HIS A 195 -24.41 -17.75 0.03
CA HIS A 195 -24.26 -16.30 0.08
C HIS A 195 -22.92 -15.85 0.69
N TYR A 196 -22.27 -16.71 1.49
CA TYR A 196 -20.90 -16.49 1.99
C TYR A 196 -19.79 -16.88 1.00
N LEU A 197 -20.11 -17.53 -0.12
CA LEU A 197 -19.12 -17.95 -1.12
C LEU A 197 -18.94 -16.90 -2.22
N THR A 198 -17.71 -16.76 -2.74
CA THR A 198 -17.49 -15.88 -3.90
C THR A 198 -18.16 -16.44 -5.16
N PRO A 199 -18.54 -15.61 -6.16
CA PRO A 199 -19.07 -16.10 -7.44
C PRO A 199 -18.17 -17.12 -8.16
N GLN A 200 -16.84 -17.02 -7.96
CA GLN A 200 -15.87 -18.00 -8.47
C GLN A 200 -16.02 -19.38 -7.80
N GLU A 201 -16.38 -19.41 -6.52
CA GLU A 201 -16.61 -20.62 -5.73
C GLU A 201 -18.00 -21.19 -5.97
N ILE A 202 -19.05 -20.37 -6.08
CA ILE A 202 -20.40 -20.83 -6.45
C ILE A 202 -20.37 -21.52 -7.82
N VAL A 203 -19.66 -20.96 -8.82
CA VAL A 203 -19.49 -21.62 -10.13
C VAL A 203 -18.70 -22.94 -10.03
N ARG A 204 -17.72 -23.07 -9.12
CA ARG A 204 -17.06 -24.36 -8.85
C ARG A 204 -17.99 -25.36 -8.16
N CYS A 205 -18.79 -24.91 -7.20
CA CYS A 205 -19.79 -25.70 -6.48
C CYS A 205 -20.84 -26.29 -7.43
N SER A 206 -21.15 -25.61 -8.52
CA SER A 206 -22.06 -26.11 -9.56
C SER A 206 -21.61 -27.45 -10.20
N ALA A 207 -20.34 -27.84 -10.08
CA ALA A 207 -19.81 -29.11 -10.57
C ALA A 207 -19.89 -30.28 -9.57
N VAL A 208 -20.30 -30.04 -8.32
CA VAL A 208 -20.28 -31.04 -7.23
C VAL A 208 -21.41 -32.08 -7.35
N SER A 209 -22.62 -31.64 -7.72
CA SER A 209 -23.83 -32.48 -7.82
C SER A 209 -24.89 -31.76 -8.63
N LYS A 210 -25.87 -32.49 -9.22
CA LYS A 210 -27.01 -31.88 -9.93
C LYS A 210 -27.81 -30.93 -9.03
N LYS A 211 -28.10 -31.35 -7.80
CA LYS A 211 -28.79 -30.53 -6.79
C LYS A 211 -27.98 -29.28 -6.41
N TRP A 212 -26.65 -29.38 -6.42
CA TRP A 212 -25.75 -28.24 -6.22
C TRP A 212 -25.73 -27.31 -7.44
N ASN A 213 -25.72 -27.84 -8.66
CA ASN A 213 -25.85 -27.07 -9.89
C ASN A 213 -27.14 -26.23 -9.89
N GLU A 214 -28.28 -26.85 -9.55
CA GLU A 214 -29.58 -26.20 -9.44
C GLU A 214 -29.57 -25.06 -8.40
N MET A 215 -29.04 -25.30 -7.18
CA MET A 215 -28.94 -24.25 -6.15
C MET A 215 -27.97 -23.12 -6.53
N CYS A 216 -26.84 -23.43 -7.17
CA CYS A 216 -25.89 -22.41 -7.64
C CYS A 216 -26.47 -21.47 -8.71
N TYR A 217 -27.56 -21.86 -9.37
CA TYR A 217 -28.33 -21.04 -10.30
C TYR A 217 -29.70 -20.58 -9.72
N ASP A 218 -29.89 -20.57 -8.39
CA ASP A 218 -30.99 -19.84 -7.76
C ASP A 218 -30.76 -18.33 -7.90
N GLY A 219 -31.72 -17.61 -8.48
CA GLY A 219 -31.66 -16.17 -8.68
C GLY A 219 -31.49 -15.34 -7.41
N GLN A 220 -31.89 -15.88 -6.24
CA GLN A 220 -31.70 -15.23 -4.94
C GLN A 220 -30.23 -15.00 -4.58
N LEU A 221 -29.32 -15.86 -5.05
CA LEU A 221 -27.87 -15.68 -4.86
C LEU A 221 -27.32 -14.51 -5.70
N TRP A 222 -27.97 -14.19 -6.82
CA TRP A 222 -27.47 -13.30 -7.85
C TRP A 222 -28.08 -11.89 -7.79
N THR A 223 -28.40 -11.42 -6.58
CA THR A 223 -28.86 -10.05 -6.34
C THR A 223 -27.80 -8.99 -6.65
N LYS A 224 -26.52 -9.33 -6.44
CA LYS A 224 -25.35 -8.56 -6.90
C LYS A 224 -24.47 -9.44 -7.79
N VAL A 225 -24.30 -9.01 -9.04
CA VAL A 225 -23.42 -9.63 -10.04
C VAL A 225 -22.31 -8.62 -10.37
N ASP A 226 -21.23 -8.65 -9.59
CA ASP A 226 -20.03 -7.83 -9.83
C ASP A 226 -18.90 -8.69 -10.41
N THR A 227 -18.56 -8.45 -11.67
CA THR A 227 -17.60 -9.26 -12.42
C THR A 227 -16.15 -8.80 -12.29
N ALA A 228 -15.87 -7.68 -11.63
CA ALA A 228 -14.56 -7.02 -11.70
C ALA A 228 -13.39 -7.93 -11.26
N GLU A 229 -13.63 -8.85 -10.31
CA GLU A 229 -12.61 -9.79 -9.80
C GLU A 229 -12.39 -11.07 -10.65
N TYR A 230 -13.30 -11.35 -11.57
CA TYR A 230 -13.39 -12.67 -12.23
C TYR A 230 -13.78 -12.68 -13.70
N TYR A 231 -13.96 -11.53 -14.35
CA TYR A 231 -14.32 -11.44 -15.78
C TYR A 231 -13.34 -12.18 -16.72
N GLN A 232 -12.08 -12.36 -16.33
CA GLN A 232 -11.08 -13.16 -17.08
C GLN A 232 -11.13 -14.68 -16.78
N LYS A 233 -11.83 -15.09 -15.73
CA LYS A 233 -11.82 -16.46 -15.17
C LYS A 233 -13.10 -17.26 -15.49
N ILE A 234 -14.23 -16.56 -15.64
CA ILE A 234 -15.54 -17.16 -15.92
C ILE A 234 -15.89 -16.93 -17.40
N PRO A 235 -16.19 -17.98 -18.19
CA PRO A 235 -16.51 -17.83 -19.61
C PRO A 235 -17.86 -17.12 -19.80
N SER A 236 -18.00 -16.39 -20.91
CA SER A 236 -19.18 -15.57 -21.20
C SER A 236 -20.50 -16.36 -21.22
N ASP A 237 -20.50 -17.61 -21.69
CA ASP A 237 -21.68 -18.51 -21.64
C ASP A 237 -22.17 -18.81 -20.21
N VAL A 238 -21.26 -18.92 -19.24
CA VAL A 238 -21.64 -19.09 -17.82
C VAL A 238 -22.13 -17.76 -17.28
N LEU A 239 -21.48 -16.64 -17.63
CA LEU A 239 -21.89 -15.32 -17.15
C LEU A 239 -23.28 -14.90 -17.65
N VAL A 240 -23.62 -15.17 -18.91
CA VAL A 240 -24.98 -14.97 -19.45
C VAL A 240 -26.00 -15.84 -18.72
N LYS A 241 -25.66 -17.10 -18.41
CA LYS A 241 -26.53 -17.97 -17.59
C LYS A 241 -26.75 -17.41 -16.19
N LEU A 242 -25.71 -16.94 -15.51
CA LEU A 242 -25.79 -16.32 -14.18
C LEU A 242 -26.71 -15.10 -14.15
N ILE A 243 -26.57 -14.19 -15.12
CA ILE A 243 -27.43 -13.01 -15.26
C ILE A 243 -28.87 -13.43 -15.60
N THR A 244 -29.04 -14.45 -16.45
CA THR A 244 -30.35 -15.03 -16.83
C THR A 244 -31.05 -15.70 -15.63
N SER A 245 -30.32 -16.38 -14.75
CA SER A 245 -30.87 -16.99 -13.53
C SER A 245 -31.19 -15.97 -12.44
N GLY A 246 -30.37 -14.93 -12.30
CA GLY A 246 -30.66 -13.80 -11.41
C GLY A 246 -31.93 -13.06 -11.85
N GLY A 247 -32.02 -12.71 -13.13
CA GLY A 247 -33.20 -12.09 -13.76
C GLY A 247 -33.84 -10.99 -12.91
N PRO A 248 -35.07 -11.19 -12.38
CA PRO A 248 -35.80 -10.17 -11.62
C PRO A 248 -35.19 -9.84 -10.24
N PHE A 249 -34.27 -10.66 -9.73
CA PHE A 249 -33.58 -10.45 -8.46
C PHE A 249 -32.32 -9.58 -8.59
N VAL A 250 -31.74 -9.45 -9.79
CA VAL A 250 -30.54 -8.62 -10.02
C VAL A 250 -30.86 -7.16 -9.73
N ARG A 251 -30.15 -6.58 -8.75
CA ARG A 251 -30.21 -5.15 -8.40
C ARG A 251 -28.90 -4.43 -8.70
N ASP A 252 -27.77 -5.11 -8.55
CA ASP A 252 -26.44 -4.57 -8.85
C ASP A 252 -25.78 -5.41 -9.95
N LEU A 253 -25.57 -4.80 -11.12
CA LEU A 253 -25.04 -5.44 -12.32
C LEU A 253 -23.80 -4.67 -12.79
N ASN A 254 -22.63 -5.07 -12.28
CA ASN A 254 -21.34 -4.50 -12.65
C ASN A 254 -20.58 -5.45 -13.56
N LEU A 255 -20.55 -5.12 -14.86
CA LEU A 255 -19.93 -5.90 -15.92
C LEU A 255 -18.55 -5.35 -16.33
N ARG A 256 -17.94 -4.46 -15.52
CA ARG A 256 -16.70 -3.75 -15.81
C ARG A 256 -15.61 -4.66 -16.40
N GLY A 257 -15.08 -4.27 -17.56
CA GLY A 257 -14.04 -5.02 -18.28
C GLY A 257 -14.50 -6.25 -19.06
N CYS A 258 -15.79 -6.61 -19.10
CA CYS A 258 -16.31 -7.78 -19.81
C CYS A 258 -16.32 -7.64 -21.35
N VAL A 259 -15.17 -7.45 -21.98
CA VAL A 259 -15.02 -7.42 -23.45
C VAL A 259 -15.56 -8.72 -24.08
N GLN A 260 -15.40 -9.86 -23.40
CA GLN A 260 -15.91 -11.17 -23.81
C GLN A 260 -17.44 -11.30 -23.90
N LEU A 261 -18.20 -10.34 -23.34
CA LEU A 261 -19.66 -10.35 -23.43
C LEU A 261 -20.17 -9.79 -24.76
N ARG A 262 -19.37 -9.11 -25.58
CA ARG A 262 -19.83 -8.39 -26.78
C ARG A 262 -20.80 -9.20 -27.64
N ASP A 263 -20.31 -10.25 -28.27
CA ASP A 263 -21.07 -11.02 -29.27
C ASP A 263 -22.24 -11.80 -28.62
N LYS A 264 -22.10 -12.11 -27.32
CA LYS A 264 -23.15 -12.72 -26.48
C LYS A 264 -24.22 -11.72 -26.07
N TRP A 265 -23.90 -10.43 -25.93
CA TRP A 265 -24.86 -9.36 -25.66
C TRP A 265 -25.57 -8.92 -26.96
N SER A 266 -24.92 -9.05 -28.11
CA SER A 266 -25.58 -8.86 -29.42
C SER A 266 -26.56 -10.00 -29.77
N SER A 267 -26.53 -11.14 -29.04
CA SER A 267 -27.42 -12.30 -29.25
C SER A 267 -28.42 -12.54 -28.10
N ASP A 268 -27.97 -12.58 -26.84
CA ASP A 268 -28.82 -12.77 -25.66
C ASP A 268 -29.18 -11.45 -24.93
N GLY A 269 -28.70 -10.28 -25.39
CA GLY A 269 -28.88 -9.00 -24.68
C GLY A 269 -30.32 -8.53 -24.53
N GLU A 270 -31.20 -8.83 -25.49
CA GLU A 270 -32.64 -8.56 -25.37
C GLU A 270 -33.24 -9.39 -24.24
N ARG A 271 -32.93 -10.70 -24.19
CA ARG A 271 -33.34 -11.62 -23.14
C ARG A 271 -32.82 -11.20 -21.76
N ILE A 272 -31.57 -10.76 -21.66
CA ILE A 272 -31.00 -10.21 -20.42
C ILE A 272 -31.79 -8.98 -19.97
N SER A 273 -32.09 -8.06 -20.89
CA SER A 273 -32.82 -6.81 -20.61
C SER A 273 -34.29 -7.03 -20.23
N ASP A 274 -34.93 -8.07 -20.75
CA ASP A 274 -36.31 -8.42 -20.40
C ASP A 274 -36.43 -9.31 -19.14
N LEU A 275 -35.35 -9.94 -18.68
CA LEU A 275 -35.33 -10.62 -17.38
C LEU A 275 -34.91 -9.68 -16.25
N CYS A 276 -33.89 -8.85 -16.49
CA CYS A 276 -33.36 -7.90 -15.51
C CYS A 276 -34.14 -6.58 -15.60
N ARG A 277 -35.23 -6.45 -14.82
CA ARG A 277 -36.12 -5.26 -14.78
C ARG A 277 -36.08 -4.46 -13.48
N ASN A 278 -35.34 -4.92 -12.48
CA ASN A 278 -35.22 -4.30 -11.15
C ASN A 278 -33.79 -3.79 -10.87
N VAL A 279 -32.98 -3.55 -11.92
CA VAL A 279 -31.60 -3.13 -11.75
C VAL A 279 -31.56 -1.67 -11.25
N VAL A 280 -30.77 -1.47 -10.20
CA VAL A 280 -30.57 -0.19 -9.48
C VAL A 280 -29.18 0.35 -9.77
N ASN A 281 -28.15 -0.51 -9.70
CA ASN A 281 -26.79 -0.18 -10.08
C ASN A 281 -26.44 -0.88 -11.40
N PHE A 282 -25.99 -0.12 -12.39
CA PHE A 282 -25.55 -0.62 -13.68
C PHE A 282 -24.19 -0.06 -14.05
N SER A 283 -23.21 -0.93 -14.30
CA SER A 283 -21.85 -0.53 -14.67
C SER A 283 -21.35 -1.35 -15.86
N LEU A 284 -20.99 -0.63 -16.93
CA LEU A 284 -20.48 -1.19 -18.20
C LEU A 284 -19.07 -0.68 -18.53
N GLU A 285 -18.36 -0.07 -17.58
CA GLU A 285 -17.06 0.58 -17.84
C GLU A 285 -16.06 -0.37 -18.53
N GLY A 286 -15.43 0.11 -19.61
CA GLY A 286 -14.49 -0.67 -20.41
C GLY A 286 -15.08 -1.86 -21.19
N CYS A 287 -16.40 -2.01 -21.23
CA CYS A 287 -17.06 -2.99 -22.10
C CYS A 287 -17.04 -2.55 -23.58
N ARG A 288 -17.44 -3.44 -24.48
CA ARG A 288 -17.65 -3.13 -25.91
C ARG A 288 -19.02 -3.63 -26.36
N ILE A 289 -20.07 -3.00 -25.84
CA ILE A 289 -21.47 -3.36 -26.11
C ILE A 289 -22.08 -2.40 -27.12
N ASP A 290 -22.89 -2.94 -28.03
CA ASP A 290 -23.53 -2.18 -29.10
C ASP A 290 -24.60 -1.20 -28.55
N LYS A 291 -24.68 -0.02 -29.17
CA LYS A 291 -25.51 1.12 -28.74
C LYS A 291 -27.00 0.78 -28.57
N THR A 292 -27.55 -0.04 -29.46
CA THR A 292 -28.95 -0.50 -29.46
C THR A 292 -29.28 -1.30 -28.20
N SER A 293 -28.40 -2.20 -27.78
CA SER A 293 -28.63 -3.05 -26.62
C SER A 293 -28.52 -2.28 -25.30
N ILE A 294 -27.63 -1.27 -25.23
CA ILE A 294 -27.55 -0.33 -24.09
C ILE A 294 -28.85 0.49 -23.99
N HIS A 295 -29.32 1.04 -25.12
CA HIS A 295 -30.59 1.77 -25.18
C HIS A 295 -31.77 0.91 -24.70
N TYR A 296 -31.89 -0.35 -25.17
CA TYR A 296 -32.98 -1.25 -24.81
C TYR A 296 -32.99 -1.59 -23.32
N PHE A 297 -31.81 -1.88 -22.74
CA PHE A 297 -31.66 -2.16 -21.32
C PHE A 297 -32.11 -1.00 -20.42
N MET A 298 -31.71 0.23 -20.75
CA MET A 298 -32.14 1.45 -20.03
C MET A 298 -33.66 1.67 -20.11
N LEU A 299 -34.26 1.43 -21.29
CA LEU A 299 -35.70 1.57 -21.53
C LEU A 299 -36.53 0.46 -20.84
N ARG A 300 -35.88 -0.54 -20.23
CA ARG A 300 -36.51 -1.61 -19.44
C ARG A 300 -36.32 -1.47 -17.92
N ASN A 301 -35.41 -0.60 -17.45
CA ASN A 301 -35.04 -0.47 -16.05
C ASN A 301 -35.28 0.96 -15.51
N PRO A 302 -36.52 1.31 -15.12
CA PRO A 302 -36.84 2.66 -14.64
C PRO A 302 -36.38 2.97 -13.21
N ARG A 303 -35.75 2.00 -12.54
CA ARG A 303 -35.26 2.06 -11.15
C ARG A 303 -33.75 2.26 -11.03
N LEU A 304 -33.08 2.64 -12.12
CA LEU A 304 -31.64 2.90 -12.11
C LEU A 304 -31.31 4.15 -11.29
N GLU A 305 -30.58 3.96 -10.19
CA GLU A 305 -30.06 5.00 -9.29
C GLU A 305 -28.57 5.26 -9.55
N TYR A 306 -27.82 4.24 -10.01
CA TYR A 306 -26.41 4.33 -10.39
C TYR A 306 -26.17 3.84 -11.82
N ILE A 307 -25.56 4.68 -12.65
CA ILE A 307 -25.17 4.36 -14.02
C ILE A 307 -23.70 4.73 -14.24
N ASN A 308 -22.83 3.74 -14.50
CA ASN A 308 -21.45 3.94 -14.96
C ASN A 308 -21.26 3.41 -16.38
N LEU A 309 -20.93 4.34 -17.29
CA LEU A 309 -20.74 4.13 -18.72
C LEU A 309 -19.35 4.60 -19.18
N SER A 310 -18.41 4.85 -18.25
CA SER A 310 -17.15 5.50 -18.59
C SER A 310 -16.32 4.72 -19.61
N GLY A 311 -15.73 5.45 -20.56
CA GLY A 311 -14.95 4.89 -21.68
C GLY A 311 -15.76 4.22 -22.80
N LEU A 312 -17.09 4.37 -22.84
CA LEU A 312 -17.95 3.76 -23.86
C LEU A 312 -18.23 4.69 -25.05
N SER A 313 -17.48 4.53 -26.14
CA SER A 313 -17.74 5.22 -27.42
C SER A 313 -19.06 4.83 -28.12
N SER A 314 -19.77 3.81 -27.64
CA SER A 314 -21.14 3.49 -28.10
C SER A 314 -22.22 4.34 -27.42
N VAL A 315 -21.89 5.04 -26.33
CA VAL A 315 -22.79 5.95 -25.61
C VAL A 315 -22.78 7.32 -26.27
N THR A 316 -23.96 7.91 -26.43
CA THR A 316 -24.17 9.12 -27.23
C THR A 316 -25.34 9.94 -26.70
N ASN A 317 -25.56 11.16 -27.20
CA ASN A 317 -26.69 12.02 -26.81
C ASN A 317 -28.09 11.36 -26.88
N SER A 318 -28.30 10.35 -27.71
CA SER A 318 -29.56 9.58 -27.73
C SER A 318 -29.72 8.67 -26.52
N ALA A 319 -28.61 8.13 -25.98
CA ALA A 319 -28.63 7.37 -24.73
C ALA A 319 -28.95 8.31 -23.56
N MET A 320 -28.35 9.50 -23.51
CA MET A 320 -28.68 10.52 -22.50
C MET A 320 -30.17 10.92 -22.55
N LYS A 321 -30.75 11.07 -23.75
CA LYS A 321 -32.20 11.27 -23.90
C LYS A 321 -33.01 10.11 -23.32
N ILE A 322 -32.62 8.86 -23.56
CA ILE A 322 -33.32 7.68 -23.03
C ILE A 322 -33.21 7.61 -21.50
N ILE A 323 -32.03 7.89 -20.93
CA ILE A 323 -31.83 7.98 -19.47
C ILE A 323 -32.76 9.05 -18.88
N ALA A 324 -32.75 10.27 -19.42
CA ALA A 324 -33.61 11.36 -18.99
C ALA A 324 -35.11 11.03 -19.06
N GLN A 325 -35.54 10.23 -20.04
CA GLN A 325 -36.94 9.81 -20.20
C GLN A 325 -37.34 8.56 -19.41
N SER A 326 -36.38 7.71 -19.00
CA SER A 326 -36.66 6.39 -18.42
C SER A 326 -36.25 6.26 -16.94
N CYS A 327 -35.25 7.02 -16.49
CA CYS A 327 -34.58 6.85 -15.19
C CYS A 327 -34.71 8.09 -14.29
N PRO A 328 -35.93 8.52 -13.88
CA PRO A 328 -36.12 9.75 -13.10
C PRO A 328 -35.54 9.69 -11.67
N GLN A 329 -35.26 8.49 -11.16
CA GLN A 329 -34.69 8.26 -9.83
C GLN A 329 -33.15 8.27 -9.80
N LEU A 330 -32.49 8.53 -10.94
CA LEU A 330 -31.04 8.52 -11.07
C LEU A 330 -30.36 9.47 -10.08
N GLU A 331 -29.57 8.91 -9.15
CA GLU A 331 -28.79 9.66 -8.17
C GLU A 331 -27.35 9.89 -8.63
N THR A 332 -26.80 9.00 -9.46
CA THR A 332 -25.39 9.05 -9.87
C THR A 332 -25.20 8.64 -11.33
N LEU A 333 -24.43 9.45 -12.08
CA LEU A 333 -24.13 9.22 -13.49
C LEU A 333 -22.64 9.46 -13.77
N ASN A 334 -21.94 8.41 -14.20
CA ASN A 334 -20.58 8.50 -14.73
C ASN A 334 -20.57 8.23 -16.24
N ILE A 335 -20.20 9.25 -17.01
CA ILE A 335 -19.98 9.21 -18.45
C ILE A 335 -18.60 9.80 -18.84
N SER A 336 -17.65 9.90 -17.91
CA SER A 336 -16.29 10.37 -18.24
C SER A 336 -15.67 9.56 -19.39
N TRP A 337 -14.95 10.21 -20.30
CA TRP A 337 -14.37 9.62 -21.51
C TRP A 337 -15.42 9.05 -22.51
N CYS A 338 -16.60 9.68 -22.63
CA CYS A 338 -17.62 9.34 -23.63
C CYS A 338 -17.68 10.40 -24.75
N ASN A 339 -16.69 10.37 -25.66
CA ASN A 339 -16.39 11.37 -26.70
C ASN A 339 -17.51 11.62 -27.75
N ASN A 340 -18.69 11.03 -27.59
CA ASN A 340 -19.86 11.20 -28.46
C ASN A 340 -21.11 11.68 -27.67
N VAL A 341 -20.91 12.17 -26.46
CA VAL A 341 -21.89 12.90 -25.64
C VAL A 341 -21.47 14.36 -25.56
N ASP A 342 -22.43 15.27 -25.75
CA ASP A 342 -22.27 16.71 -25.63
C ASP A 342 -23.22 17.26 -24.56
N ASN A 343 -23.07 18.55 -24.23
CA ASN A 343 -23.96 19.27 -23.31
C ASN A 343 -25.47 19.09 -23.58
N LYS A 344 -25.92 19.02 -24.83
CA LYS A 344 -27.33 18.77 -25.24
C LYS A 344 -27.86 17.40 -24.84
N GLY A 345 -26.98 16.45 -24.51
CA GLY A 345 -27.32 15.21 -23.81
C GLY A 345 -27.48 15.46 -22.31
N LEU A 346 -26.45 16.04 -21.69
CA LEU A 346 -26.38 16.29 -20.24
C LEU A 346 -27.47 17.23 -19.70
N HIS A 347 -27.74 18.35 -20.36
CA HIS A 347 -28.76 19.34 -20.00
C HIS A 347 -30.14 18.70 -19.79
N ARG A 348 -30.53 17.76 -20.67
CA ARG A 348 -31.78 17.01 -20.54
C ARG A 348 -31.80 16.06 -19.34
N VAL A 349 -30.66 15.44 -19.02
CA VAL A 349 -30.52 14.59 -17.84
C VAL A 349 -30.62 15.44 -16.56
N VAL A 350 -29.92 16.57 -16.50
CA VAL A 350 -29.98 17.51 -15.36
C VAL A 350 -31.40 18.05 -15.15
N GLN A 351 -32.13 18.36 -16.23
CA GLN A 351 -33.54 18.79 -16.15
C GLN A 351 -34.50 17.68 -15.67
N SER A 352 -34.26 16.41 -16.02
CA SER A 352 -35.23 15.32 -15.82
C SER A 352 -34.95 14.42 -14.60
N CYS A 353 -33.68 14.27 -14.23
CA CYS A 353 -33.25 13.38 -13.15
C CYS A 353 -33.15 14.15 -11.83
N GLU A 354 -34.30 14.32 -11.17
CA GLU A 354 -34.44 15.24 -10.03
C GLU A 354 -33.53 14.96 -8.83
N ARG A 355 -33.09 13.71 -8.68
CA ARG A 355 -32.29 13.20 -7.56
C ARG A 355 -30.79 13.15 -7.82
N LEU A 356 -30.32 13.66 -8.96
CA LEU A 356 -28.91 13.59 -9.36
C LEU A 356 -28.00 14.33 -8.36
N LYS A 357 -27.11 13.58 -7.70
CA LYS A 357 -26.14 14.01 -6.69
C LYS A 357 -24.69 13.91 -7.17
N ASP A 358 -24.33 12.86 -7.91
CA ASP A 358 -22.96 12.60 -8.39
C ASP A 358 -22.96 12.59 -9.93
N LEU A 359 -22.39 13.63 -10.55
CA LEU A 359 -22.26 13.73 -12.00
C LEU A 359 -20.77 13.75 -12.37
N ARG A 360 -20.35 12.79 -13.21
CA ARG A 360 -18.97 12.67 -13.71
C ARG A 360 -18.98 12.66 -15.22
N ALA A 361 -18.35 13.66 -15.80
CA ALA A 361 -18.37 13.98 -17.22
C ALA A 361 -17.03 14.56 -17.66
N SER A 362 -15.93 13.93 -17.22
CA SER A 362 -14.58 14.27 -17.67
C SER A 362 -14.42 14.05 -19.17
N GLU A 363 -13.67 14.91 -19.85
CA GLU A 363 -13.39 14.84 -21.29
C GLU A 363 -14.65 14.92 -22.18
N ILE A 364 -15.63 15.74 -21.78
CA ILE A 364 -16.84 16.09 -22.52
C ILE A 364 -16.85 17.59 -22.85
N ARG A 365 -17.51 17.98 -23.94
CA ARG A 365 -17.53 19.35 -24.46
C ARG A 365 -18.88 20.04 -24.30
N GLY A 366 -18.83 21.37 -24.32
CA GLY A 366 -19.97 22.27 -24.12
C GLY A 366 -20.27 22.58 -22.66
N PHE A 367 -19.28 22.48 -21.76
CA PHE A 367 -19.39 23.02 -20.40
C PHE A 367 -19.43 24.56 -20.39
N ASP A 368 -18.98 25.20 -21.46
CA ASP A 368 -19.07 26.65 -21.66
C ASP A 368 -20.44 27.16 -22.16
N ASP A 369 -21.50 26.36 -22.01
CA ASP A 369 -22.85 26.70 -22.46
C ASP A 369 -23.66 27.31 -21.31
N PRO A 370 -24.07 28.60 -21.39
CA PRO A 370 -24.77 29.27 -20.29
C PRO A 370 -26.12 28.62 -19.99
N ASP A 371 -26.81 28.02 -20.98
CA ASP A 371 -28.07 27.30 -20.76
C ASP A 371 -27.83 26.02 -19.93
N PHE A 372 -26.64 25.42 -20.02
CA PHE A 372 -26.25 24.27 -19.21
C PHE A 372 -25.78 24.68 -17.80
N ALA A 373 -24.99 25.76 -17.69
CA ALA A 373 -24.59 26.33 -16.41
C ALA A 373 -25.81 26.81 -15.58
N LEU A 374 -26.79 27.46 -16.22
CA LEU A 374 -28.06 27.82 -15.60
C LEU A 374 -28.85 26.61 -15.12
N ALA A 375 -28.97 25.54 -15.92
CA ALA A 375 -29.68 24.33 -15.50
C ALA A 375 -29.02 23.67 -14.26
N LEU A 376 -27.69 23.70 -14.15
CA LEU A 376 -26.97 23.26 -12.95
C LEU A 376 -27.22 24.20 -11.75
N PHE A 377 -27.27 25.52 -11.98
CA PHE A 377 -27.58 26.51 -10.95
C PHE A 377 -29.00 26.37 -10.39
N GLU A 378 -30.00 26.20 -11.25
CA GLU A 378 -31.42 26.05 -10.86
C GLU A 378 -31.67 24.77 -10.07
N ARG A 379 -31.10 23.62 -10.50
CA ARG A 379 -31.37 22.33 -9.85
C ARG A 379 -30.78 22.21 -8.45
N ASN A 380 -29.57 22.74 -8.22
CA ASN A 380 -28.83 22.69 -6.94
C ASN A 380 -29.01 21.38 -6.14
N SER A 381 -28.94 20.24 -6.82
CA SER A 381 -29.09 18.88 -6.27
C SER A 381 -27.77 18.14 -6.09
N LEU A 382 -26.74 18.56 -6.85
CA LEU A 382 -25.44 17.92 -6.94
C LEU A 382 -24.61 18.11 -5.65
N GLU A 383 -24.07 17.00 -5.15
CA GLU A 383 -23.08 16.94 -4.07
C GLU A 383 -21.67 16.64 -4.61
N ARG A 384 -21.54 15.93 -5.73
CA ARG A 384 -20.28 15.70 -6.45
C ARG A 384 -20.42 16.05 -7.92
N LEU A 385 -19.47 16.85 -8.41
CA LEU A 385 -19.39 17.24 -9.81
C LEU A 385 -17.94 17.13 -10.29
N ILE A 386 -17.72 16.23 -11.25
CA ILE A 386 -16.40 15.96 -11.84
C ILE A 386 -16.44 16.29 -13.32
N MET A 387 -15.65 17.30 -13.72
CA MET A 387 -15.60 17.85 -15.08
C MET A 387 -14.16 18.11 -15.54
N SER A 388 -13.24 17.22 -15.19
CA SER A 388 -11.83 17.28 -15.59
C SER A 388 -11.65 17.20 -17.12
N ARG A 389 -10.65 17.91 -17.70
CA ARG A 389 -10.42 18.02 -19.16
C ARG A 389 -11.66 18.50 -19.94
N THR A 390 -12.32 19.56 -19.47
CA THR A 390 -13.47 20.16 -20.16
C THR A 390 -13.16 21.56 -20.67
N ASP A 391 -14.06 22.11 -21.48
CA ASP A 391 -13.98 23.44 -22.08
C ASP A 391 -14.58 24.55 -21.19
N LEU A 392 -14.71 24.31 -19.88
CA LEU A 392 -15.27 25.26 -18.91
C LEU A 392 -14.47 26.59 -18.86
N SER A 393 -15.16 27.71 -19.04
CA SER A 393 -14.63 29.05 -18.75
C SER A 393 -15.09 29.59 -17.39
N ASP A 394 -14.41 30.64 -16.92
CA ASP A 394 -14.79 31.42 -15.74
C ASP A 394 -16.24 31.92 -15.76
N GLN A 395 -16.77 32.32 -16.92
CA GLN A 395 -18.13 32.84 -17.00
C GLN A 395 -19.15 31.72 -16.77
N SER A 396 -18.90 30.55 -17.35
CA SER A 396 -19.76 29.38 -17.19
C SER A 396 -19.66 28.76 -15.78
N LEU A 397 -18.46 28.80 -15.17
CA LEU A 397 -18.27 28.48 -13.75
C LEU A 397 -19.05 29.48 -12.87
N LYS A 398 -18.89 30.79 -13.08
CA LYS A 398 -19.61 31.84 -12.36
C LYS A 398 -21.12 31.69 -12.50
N THR A 399 -21.65 31.43 -13.69
CA THR A 399 -23.09 31.17 -13.93
C THR A 399 -23.58 29.93 -13.20
N MET A 400 -22.80 28.86 -13.09
CA MET A 400 -23.17 27.66 -12.31
C MET A 400 -23.27 27.93 -10.80
N ILE A 401 -22.51 28.89 -10.27
CA ILE A 401 -22.46 29.21 -8.83
C ILE A 401 -23.40 30.35 -8.45
N HIS A 402 -23.50 31.40 -9.29
CA HIS A 402 -24.26 32.64 -9.04
C HIS A 402 -25.53 32.79 -9.87
N GLY A 403 -25.67 32.04 -10.97
CA GLY A 403 -26.70 32.30 -11.99
C GLY A 403 -26.30 33.45 -12.94
N VAL A 404 -27.22 33.84 -13.81
CA VAL A 404 -27.10 35.05 -14.64
C VAL A 404 -27.63 36.26 -13.84
N ASP A 405 -26.91 37.38 -13.91
CA ASP A 405 -27.23 38.67 -13.29
C ASP A 405 -27.78 38.59 -11.84
N PRO A 406 -27.00 38.01 -10.90
CA PRO A 406 -27.40 37.89 -9.50
C PRO A 406 -27.59 39.26 -8.84
N ILE A 407 -28.57 39.34 -7.93
CA ILE A 407 -28.72 40.50 -7.04
C ILE A 407 -27.50 40.55 -6.11
N LEU A 408 -26.74 41.66 -6.17
CA LEU A 408 -25.56 41.87 -5.34
C LEU A 408 -25.92 42.57 -4.01
N ASP A 409 -25.29 42.14 -2.91
CA ASP A 409 -25.31 42.85 -1.63
C ASP A 409 -24.47 44.14 -1.72
N VAL A 410 -25.15 45.27 -1.56
CA VAL A 410 -24.59 46.63 -1.63
C VAL A 410 -23.42 46.86 -0.65
N LEU A 411 -23.32 46.09 0.44
CA LEU A 411 -22.25 46.25 1.44
C LEU A 411 -21.04 45.34 1.23
N THR A 412 -21.15 44.27 0.45
CA THR A 412 -20.09 43.27 0.27
C THR A 412 -19.75 42.91 -1.18
N ASP A 413 -20.53 43.44 -2.13
CA ASP A 413 -20.49 43.16 -3.57
C ASP A 413 -20.69 41.66 -3.93
N ARG A 414 -21.50 40.96 -3.11
CA ARG A 414 -21.69 39.51 -3.19
C ARG A 414 -23.04 39.11 -3.76
N PRO A 415 -23.11 38.08 -4.61
CA PRO A 415 -24.37 37.56 -5.11
C PRO A 415 -25.20 36.93 -3.97
N ILE A 416 -26.44 37.39 -3.81
CA ILE A 416 -27.38 36.88 -2.81
C ILE A 416 -28.05 35.62 -3.39
N VAL A 417 -27.33 34.50 -3.34
CA VAL A 417 -27.74 33.22 -3.94
C VAL A 417 -27.81 32.09 -2.90
N PRO A 418 -28.68 31.09 -3.08
CA PRO A 418 -28.70 29.94 -2.19
C PRO A 418 -27.40 29.14 -2.35
N SER A 419 -26.79 28.76 -1.23
CA SER A 419 -25.52 28.03 -1.22
C SER A 419 -25.61 26.71 -1.98
N ARG A 420 -24.51 26.36 -2.66
CA ARG A 420 -24.41 25.12 -3.43
C ARG A 420 -24.25 23.93 -2.48
N LYS A 421 -24.83 22.79 -2.84
CA LYS A 421 -24.67 21.53 -2.08
C LYS A 421 -23.38 20.76 -2.39
N PHE A 422 -22.48 21.32 -3.20
CA PHE A 422 -21.22 20.69 -3.57
C PHE A 422 -20.36 20.35 -2.34
N ARG A 423 -20.08 19.05 -2.19
CA ARG A 423 -19.07 18.46 -1.33
C ARG A 423 -17.78 18.18 -2.10
N HIS A 424 -17.88 17.80 -3.36
CA HIS A 424 -16.70 17.50 -4.18
C HIS A 424 -16.79 18.19 -5.54
N LEU A 425 -15.77 18.98 -5.87
CA LEU A 425 -15.64 19.65 -7.16
C LEU A 425 -14.26 19.32 -7.77
N ASP A 426 -14.28 18.81 -9.00
CA ASP A 426 -13.09 18.46 -9.77
C ASP A 426 -13.12 19.21 -11.11
N LEU A 427 -12.18 20.15 -11.23
CA LEU A 427 -11.89 20.99 -12.38
C LEU A 427 -10.49 20.69 -12.93
N HIS A 428 -9.95 19.48 -12.71
CA HIS A 428 -8.57 19.17 -13.10
C HIS A 428 -8.36 19.33 -14.61
N GLN A 429 -7.32 20.06 -14.99
CA GLN A 429 -6.93 20.31 -16.38
C GLN A 429 -8.05 21.02 -17.18
N CYS A 430 -8.66 22.05 -16.58
CA CYS A 430 -9.61 22.97 -17.24
C CYS A 430 -8.89 24.31 -17.53
N PRO A 431 -8.26 24.47 -18.72
CA PRO A 431 -7.28 25.54 -18.96
C PRO A 431 -7.87 26.94 -19.16
N ALA A 432 -9.19 27.10 -19.18
CA ALA A 432 -9.89 28.39 -19.28
C ALA A 432 -10.52 28.82 -17.94
N VAL A 433 -10.09 28.20 -16.83
CA VAL A 433 -10.43 28.60 -15.46
C VAL A 433 -9.26 29.39 -14.86
N THR A 434 -9.54 30.62 -14.47
CA THR A 434 -8.59 31.55 -13.84
C THR A 434 -9.01 31.87 -12.40
N ASP A 435 -8.25 32.75 -11.74
CA ASP A 435 -8.57 33.26 -10.42
C ASP A 435 -10.00 33.83 -10.31
N ASP A 436 -10.54 34.49 -11.34
CA ASP A 436 -11.87 35.13 -11.28
C ASP A 436 -13.01 34.10 -11.25
N GLY A 437 -12.91 33.03 -12.04
CA GLY A 437 -13.86 31.92 -11.98
C GLY A 437 -13.78 31.17 -10.66
N LEU A 438 -12.56 30.94 -10.14
CA LEU A 438 -12.40 30.23 -8.88
C LEU A 438 -12.81 31.07 -7.65
N LYS A 439 -12.54 32.39 -7.65
CA LYS A 439 -13.05 33.34 -6.65
C LYS A 439 -14.59 33.33 -6.55
N SER A 440 -15.30 32.98 -7.63
CA SER A 440 -16.77 32.84 -7.60
C SER A 440 -17.27 31.79 -6.59
N LEU A 441 -16.48 30.74 -6.32
CA LEU A 441 -16.81 29.68 -5.35
C LEU A 441 -16.80 30.19 -3.91
N ALA A 442 -15.98 31.19 -3.59
CA ALA A 442 -15.79 31.67 -2.23
C ALA A 442 -17.14 32.09 -1.61
N HIS A 443 -17.34 31.72 -0.35
CA HIS A 443 -18.61 31.83 0.41
C HIS A 443 -19.83 31.04 -0.14
N ASN A 444 -19.83 30.60 -1.41
CA ASN A 444 -20.98 29.94 -2.05
C ASN A 444 -20.99 28.41 -1.93
N VAL A 445 -19.84 27.78 -1.63
CA VAL A 445 -19.69 26.32 -1.45
C VAL A 445 -19.33 25.90 0.00
N PRO A 446 -20.06 26.35 1.05
CA PRO A 446 -19.65 26.14 2.45
C PRO A 446 -19.59 24.66 2.90
N TYR A 447 -20.20 23.75 2.13
CA TYR A 447 -20.20 22.31 2.38
C TYR A 447 -19.08 21.54 1.67
N LEU A 448 -18.15 22.24 1.00
CA LEU A 448 -17.09 21.58 0.22
C LEU A 448 -16.16 20.76 1.13
N GLU A 449 -16.13 19.46 0.88
CA GLU A 449 -15.29 18.44 1.53
C GLU A 449 -14.03 18.12 0.69
N GLY A 450 -14.06 18.33 -0.63
CA GLY A 450 -12.93 18.09 -1.53
C GLY A 450 -12.89 19.02 -2.74
N LEU A 451 -11.70 19.57 -3.04
CA LEU A 451 -11.43 20.43 -4.20
C LEU A 451 -10.22 19.90 -4.99
N GLN A 452 -10.39 19.76 -6.30
CA GLN A 452 -9.36 19.34 -7.25
C GLN A 452 -9.29 20.38 -8.37
N VAL A 453 -8.18 21.12 -8.46
CA VAL A 453 -7.93 22.16 -9.49
C VAL A 453 -6.55 22.03 -10.14
N SER A 454 -5.95 20.84 -10.06
CA SER A 454 -4.62 20.54 -10.60
C SER A 454 -4.54 20.73 -12.12
N GLN A 455 -3.42 21.25 -12.62
CA GLN A 455 -3.18 21.62 -14.03
C GLN A 455 -4.07 22.75 -14.57
N CYS A 456 -4.44 23.72 -13.74
CA CYS A 456 -5.08 24.98 -14.14
C CYS A 456 -4.06 26.13 -14.04
N SER A 457 -3.30 26.34 -15.12
CA SER A 457 -2.06 27.13 -15.12
C SER A 457 -2.18 28.62 -14.81
N GLU A 458 -3.39 29.19 -14.80
CA GLU A 458 -3.64 30.62 -14.55
C GLU A 458 -4.22 30.88 -13.13
N LEU A 459 -4.08 29.92 -12.20
CA LEU A 459 -4.46 30.07 -10.79
C LEU A 459 -3.28 30.55 -9.93
N THR A 460 -3.52 31.59 -9.12
CA THR A 460 -2.54 32.14 -8.18
C THR A 460 -2.95 31.90 -6.72
N ASP A 461 -2.11 32.36 -5.77
CA ASP A 461 -2.41 32.30 -4.34
C ASP A 461 -3.77 32.94 -3.97
N GLU A 462 -4.21 34.02 -4.64
CA GLU A 462 -5.40 34.77 -4.18
C GLU A 462 -6.68 33.93 -4.21
N SER A 463 -6.95 33.24 -5.31
CA SER A 463 -8.21 32.51 -5.48
C SER A 463 -8.29 31.27 -4.58
N ILE A 464 -7.18 30.54 -4.43
CA ILE A 464 -7.09 29.41 -3.50
C ILE A 464 -7.33 29.90 -2.06
N ILE A 465 -6.71 31.02 -1.68
CA ILE A 465 -6.81 31.60 -0.34
C ILE A 465 -8.26 31.97 0.01
N ASP A 466 -9.02 32.57 -0.91
CA ASP A 466 -10.41 32.97 -0.63
C ASP A 466 -11.38 31.77 -0.60
N VAL A 467 -11.11 30.69 -1.35
CA VAL A 467 -11.87 29.44 -1.23
C VAL A 467 -11.56 28.71 0.09
N ILE A 468 -10.30 28.51 0.47
CA ILE A 468 -9.95 27.78 1.72
C ILE A 468 -10.38 28.53 2.98
N ARG A 469 -10.41 29.87 2.96
CA ARG A 469 -10.98 30.70 4.05
C ARG A 469 -12.47 30.47 4.28
N THR A 470 -13.19 29.99 3.27
CA THR A 470 -14.67 29.96 3.25
C THR A 470 -15.27 28.56 3.19
N THR A 471 -14.43 27.52 3.17
CA THR A 471 -14.80 26.09 3.08
C THR A 471 -14.40 25.32 4.35
N PRO A 472 -15.09 25.50 5.49
CA PRO A 472 -14.66 24.98 6.79
C PRO A 472 -14.58 23.45 6.89
N ASN A 473 -15.23 22.73 5.96
CA ASN A 473 -15.26 21.26 5.91
C ASN A 473 -14.25 20.63 4.94
N LEU A 474 -13.39 21.44 4.30
CA LEU A 474 -12.45 20.95 3.30
C LEU A 474 -11.48 19.94 3.90
N SER A 475 -11.55 18.70 3.40
CA SER A 475 -10.82 17.53 3.89
C SER A 475 -9.82 17.00 2.86
N HIS A 476 -10.08 17.23 1.57
CA HIS A 476 -9.21 16.88 0.45
C HIS A 476 -8.93 18.14 -0.39
N LEU A 477 -7.66 18.41 -0.70
CA LEU A 477 -7.25 19.55 -1.51
C LEU A 477 -6.13 19.13 -2.46
N GLU A 478 -6.39 19.22 -3.76
CA GLU A 478 -5.46 18.80 -4.81
C GLU A 478 -5.14 19.99 -5.72
N LEU A 479 -3.87 20.41 -5.65
CA LEU A 479 -3.25 21.61 -6.21
C LEU A 479 -1.94 21.22 -6.93
N GLU A 480 -1.97 20.18 -7.75
CA GLU A 480 -0.81 19.69 -8.49
C GLU A 480 -0.58 20.51 -9.77
N ASP A 481 0.69 20.79 -10.09
CA ASP A 481 1.12 21.46 -11.32
C ASP A 481 0.49 22.86 -11.51
N LEU A 482 0.59 23.68 -10.46
CA LEU A 482 0.22 25.10 -10.41
C LEU A 482 1.50 25.96 -10.25
N PRO A 483 2.04 26.56 -11.33
CA PRO A 483 3.39 27.14 -11.33
C PRO A 483 3.52 28.42 -10.49
N ASP A 484 2.48 29.26 -10.48
CA ASP A 484 2.45 30.55 -9.78
C ASP A 484 1.99 30.44 -8.31
N LEU A 485 1.70 29.22 -7.83
CA LEU A 485 1.30 28.96 -6.45
C LEU A 485 2.49 29.12 -5.49
N THR A 486 2.33 29.89 -4.41
CA THR A 486 3.43 30.20 -3.49
C THR A 486 3.20 29.67 -2.08
N ASN A 487 4.22 29.84 -1.22
CA ASN A 487 4.14 29.50 0.19
C ASN A 487 3.03 30.30 0.92
N GLY A 488 2.52 31.40 0.34
CA GLY A 488 1.37 32.17 0.83
C GLY A 488 0.12 31.32 1.00
N THR A 489 -0.26 30.53 -0.02
CA THR A 489 -1.40 29.59 0.07
C THR A 489 -1.23 28.60 1.22
N LEU A 490 -0.04 28.03 1.40
CA LEU A 490 0.22 27.05 2.46
C LEU A 490 0.14 27.66 3.88
N ILE A 491 0.60 28.91 4.05
CA ILE A 491 0.49 29.65 5.31
C ILE A 491 -0.97 30.00 5.63
N ALA A 492 -1.74 30.39 4.60
CA ALA A 492 -3.18 30.61 4.74
C ALA A 492 -3.92 29.31 5.06
N LEU A 493 -3.63 28.20 4.37
CA LEU A 493 -4.21 26.88 4.62
C LEU A 493 -3.99 26.41 6.06
N ALA A 494 -2.80 26.66 6.63
CA ALA A 494 -2.47 26.33 8.02
C ALA A 494 -3.22 27.17 9.07
N THR A 495 -3.85 28.28 8.67
CA THR A 495 -4.63 29.18 9.54
C THR A 495 -6.12 29.25 9.20
N ALA A 496 -6.53 28.65 8.07
CA ALA A 496 -7.91 28.54 7.60
C ALA A 496 -8.75 27.59 8.49
N PRO A 497 -10.09 27.74 8.52
CA PRO A 497 -10.97 26.90 9.34
C PRO A 497 -10.90 25.40 8.99
N CYS A 498 -10.60 25.08 7.72
CA CYS A 498 -10.42 23.71 7.24
C CYS A 498 -9.18 22.99 7.81
N ALA A 499 -8.20 23.68 8.40
CA ALA A 499 -6.98 23.06 8.91
C ALA A 499 -7.24 21.92 9.91
N GLN A 500 -8.34 21.98 10.67
CA GLN A 500 -8.72 20.93 11.61
C GLN A 500 -9.45 19.74 10.97
N GLN A 501 -9.82 19.83 9.70
CA GLN A 501 -10.52 18.77 8.93
C GLN A 501 -9.68 18.21 7.77
N LEU A 502 -8.65 18.92 7.32
CA LEU A 502 -7.77 18.49 6.21
C LEU A 502 -7.08 17.15 6.50
N GLU A 503 -7.41 16.14 5.68
CA GLU A 503 -6.85 14.79 5.73
C GLU A 503 -5.97 14.49 4.49
N HIS A 504 -6.24 15.11 3.34
CA HIS A 504 -5.50 14.89 2.10
C HIS A 504 -5.06 16.22 1.48
N LEU A 505 -3.77 16.33 1.14
CA LEU A 505 -3.18 17.46 0.42
C LEU A 505 -2.24 16.96 -0.69
N ASN A 506 -2.49 17.34 -1.93
CA ASN A 506 -1.54 17.20 -3.04
C ASN A 506 -1.12 18.60 -3.51
N VAL A 507 0.19 18.83 -3.57
CA VAL A 507 0.84 20.08 -4.03
C VAL A 507 2.07 19.78 -4.89
N SER A 508 2.04 18.63 -5.59
CA SER A 508 3.13 18.16 -6.43
C SER A 508 3.36 19.06 -7.65
N TYR A 509 4.57 19.06 -8.20
CA TYR A 509 5.04 19.90 -9.32
C TYR A 509 5.02 21.43 -9.08
N CYS A 510 4.46 21.91 -7.98
CA CYS A 510 4.47 23.33 -7.59
C CYS A 510 5.85 23.75 -7.04
N GLU A 511 6.83 23.95 -7.93
CA GLU A 511 8.24 24.17 -7.56
C GLU A 511 8.47 25.37 -6.63
N SER A 512 7.61 26.38 -6.66
CA SER A 512 7.69 27.57 -5.79
C SER A 512 7.45 27.26 -4.31
N LEU A 513 6.94 26.07 -3.97
CA LEU A 513 6.66 25.63 -2.60
C LEU A 513 7.90 25.06 -1.90
N SER A 514 7.99 25.32 -0.60
CA SER A 514 9.16 25.00 0.23
C SER A 514 8.77 24.66 1.67
N ASP A 515 9.77 24.35 2.50
CA ASP A 515 9.58 24.15 3.95
C ASP A 515 8.89 25.35 4.64
N ILE A 516 9.03 26.58 4.11
CA ILE A 516 8.44 27.79 4.73
C ILE A 516 6.91 27.64 4.86
N GLY A 517 6.25 27.19 3.79
CA GLY A 517 4.82 26.90 3.80
C GLY A 517 4.50 25.53 4.41
N MET A 518 5.19 24.46 3.98
CA MET A 518 4.85 23.09 4.40
C MET A 518 5.05 22.85 5.89
N LEU A 519 6.02 23.51 6.55
CA LEU A 519 6.14 23.46 8.00
C LEU A 519 4.93 24.07 8.71
N GLN A 520 4.25 25.08 8.16
CA GLN A 520 3.03 25.60 8.77
C GLN A 520 1.87 24.61 8.61
N VAL A 521 1.70 24.01 7.43
CA VAL A 521 0.67 22.97 7.19
C VAL A 521 0.86 21.78 8.14
N MET A 522 2.08 21.26 8.26
CA MET A 522 2.40 20.18 9.22
C MET A 522 2.16 20.60 10.68
N LYS A 523 2.23 21.91 10.99
CA LYS A 523 1.98 22.45 12.35
C LYS A 523 0.51 22.71 12.65
N GLY A 524 -0.26 23.16 11.66
CA GLY A 524 -1.66 23.56 11.78
C GLY A 524 -2.68 22.44 11.54
N CYS A 525 -2.34 21.43 10.71
CA CYS A 525 -3.26 20.38 10.26
C CYS A 525 -3.03 19.03 10.97
N PRO A 526 -3.60 18.77 12.17
CA PRO A 526 -3.29 17.57 12.95
C PRO A 526 -3.84 16.27 12.36
N ARG A 527 -4.92 16.33 11.57
CA ARG A 527 -5.60 15.16 10.98
C ARG A 527 -4.96 14.64 9.70
N LEU A 528 -4.02 15.38 9.11
CA LEU A 528 -3.40 15.11 7.81
C LEU A 528 -2.90 13.65 7.67
N ARG A 529 -3.37 12.94 6.63
CA ARG A 529 -3.19 11.50 6.38
C ARG A 529 -2.51 11.19 5.05
N SER A 530 -2.64 12.01 4.03
CA SER A 530 -1.84 11.92 2.80
C SER A 530 -1.31 13.30 2.45
N VAL A 531 0.00 13.39 2.23
CA VAL A 531 0.67 14.58 1.71
C VAL A 531 1.53 14.17 0.53
N GLU A 532 1.23 14.73 -0.62
CA GLU A 532 1.94 14.46 -1.88
C GLU A 532 2.50 15.81 -2.35
N MET A 533 3.82 15.90 -2.51
CA MET A 533 4.54 17.16 -2.75
C MET A 533 5.78 16.93 -3.62
N ASP A 534 5.62 16.06 -4.63
CA ASP A 534 6.69 15.65 -5.53
C ASP A 534 7.18 16.84 -6.36
N ASN A 535 8.46 16.86 -6.74
CA ASN A 535 9.10 17.96 -7.50
C ASN A 535 8.92 19.37 -6.85
N THR A 536 8.79 19.44 -5.53
CA THR A 536 8.81 20.72 -4.77
C THR A 536 10.17 20.97 -4.09
N ARG A 537 10.42 22.19 -3.63
CA ARG A 537 11.70 22.59 -2.99
C ARG A 537 11.75 22.28 -1.48
N VAL A 538 10.87 21.43 -0.96
CA VAL A 538 10.88 20.94 0.43
C VAL A 538 12.15 20.14 0.75
N SER A 539 12.56 20.12 2.02
CA SER A 539 13.77 19.42 2.47
C SER A 539 13.51 18.47 3.64
N ASP A 540 14.59 17.90 4.17
CA ASP A 540 14.62 17.12 5.40
C ASP A 540 13.90 17.80 6.59
N LEU A 541 13.78 19.14 6.62
CA LEU A 541 13.04 19.86 7.67
C LEU A 541 11.54 19.48 7.69
N THR A 542 10.88 19.42 6.53
CA THR A 542 9.47 19.01 6.46
C THR A 542 9.30 17.54 6.85
N LEU A 543 10.24 16.66 6.48
CA LEU A 543 10.25 15.25 6.91
C LEU A 543 10.41 15.09 8.43
N MET A 544 11.23 15.94 9.06
CA MET A 544 11.45 15.94 10.51
C MET A 544 10.24 16.44 11.29
N GLU A 545 9.57 17.53 10.87
CA GLU A 545 8.32 17.97 11.52
C GLU A 545 7.19 16.94 11.32
N ALA A 546 7.03 16.37 10.12
CA ALA A 546 6.06 15.30 9.87
C ALA A 546 6.29 14.08 10.80
N SER A 547 7.55 13.65 10.93
CA SER A 547 7.98 12.59 11.86
C SER A 547 7.62 12.91 13.31
N TYR A 548 7.91 14.13 13.77
CA TYR A 548 7.55 14.60 15.11
C TYR A 548 6.04 14.64 15.33
N ARG A 549 5.26 15.07 14.33
CA ARG A 549 3.79 15.12 14.38
C ARG A 549 3.17 13.73 14.52
N VAL A 550 3.65 12.75 13.78
CA VAL A 550 3.14 11.37 13.87
C VAL A 550 3.53 10.72 15.20
N ARG A 551 4.77 10.90 15.72
CA ARG A 551 5.13 10.44 17.09
C ARG A 551 4.22 11.02 18.17
N ARG A 552 3.74 12.26 18.01
CA ARG A 552 2.79 12.89 18.96
C ARG A 552 1.38 12.30 18.95
N ARG A 553 1.02 11.44 17.99
CA ARG A 553 -0.25 10.68 17.98
C ARG A 553 -0.27 9.50 18.96
N GLY A 554 0.85 9.23 19.64
CA GLY A 554 0.93 8.33 20.80
C GLY A 554 1.46 6.93 20.51
N TYR A 555 1.43 6.09 21.54
CA TYR A 555 2.01 4.75 21.56
C TYR A 555 0.98 3.73 22.08
N SER A 556 1.06 2.49 21.63
CA SER A 556 0.10 1.41 21.94
C SER A 556 0.80 0.06 22.04
N GLU A 557 0.16 -0.93 22.65
CA GLU A 557 0.59 -2.33 22.63
C GLU A 557 0.18 -3.04 21.33
N ALA A 558 -0.76 -2.47 20.58
CA ALA A 558 -1.16 -2.97 19.26
C ALA A 558 -0.09 -2.67 18.20
N LEU A 559 0.02 -3.54 17.18
CA LEU A 559 0.91 -3.34 16.04
C LEU A 559 0.65 -1.98 15.35
N PRO A 560 1.72 -1.32 14.85
CA PRO A 560 1.63 -0.01 14.23
C PRO A 560 0.79 -0.06 12.95
N LYS A 561 0.11 1.05 12.64
CA LYS A 561 -0.66 1.24 11.40
C LYS A 561 -0.12 2.45 10.63
N VAL A 562 -0.28 2.46 9.31
CA VAL A 562 0.00 3.68 8.52
C VAL A 562 -1.02 4.75 8.92
N GLY A 563 -0.54 5.87 9.46
CA GLY A 563 -1.38 7.01 9.86
C GLY A 563 -1.10 8.28 9.06
N MET A 564 0.02 8.32 8.34
CA MET A 564 0.33 9.33 7.34
C MET A 564 1.04 8.66 6.16
N ARG A 565 0.60 8.95 4.94
CA ARG A 565 1.36 8.74 3.71
C ARG A 565 2.05 10.04 3.35
N LEU A 566 3.30 9.94 2.91
CA LEU A 566 4.13 11.07 2.56
C LEU A 566 4.83 10.74 1.24
N VAL A 567 4.65 11.58 0.22
CA VAL A 567 5.21 11.37 -1.13
C VAL A 567 6.12 12.55 -1.46
N VAL A 568 7.40 12.22 -1.70
CA VAL A 568 8.52 13.13 -1.97
C VAL A 568 9.46 12.56 -3.04
N PHE A 569 8.91 12.27 -4.22
CA PHE A 569 9.71 12.02 -5.42
C PHE A 569 10.32 13.33 -5.93
N ASP A 570 11.59 13.24 -6.37
CA ASP A 570 12.34 14.29 -7.06
C ASP A 570 12.42 15.68 -6.36
N CYS A 571 12.08 15.74 -5.06
CA CYS A 571 12.34 16.87 -4.18
C CYS A 571 13.86 17.06 -3.96
N ALA A 572 14.49 17.94 -4.74
CA ALA A 572 15.95 18.07 -4.80
C ALA A 572 16.65 18.38 -3.46
N ASN A 573 15.95 18.94 -2.47
CA ASN A 573 16.48 19.25 -1.14
C ASN A 573 16.24 18.14 -0.10
N VAL A 574 15.57 17.04 -0.46
CA VAL A 574 15.40 15.86 0.42
C VAL A 574 16.61 14.95 0.30
N THR A 575 17.23 14.62 1.42
CA THR A 575 18.43 13.77 1.48
C THR A 575 18.14 12.43 2.15
N TRP A 576 19.07 11.50 2.02
CA TRP A 576 19.03 10.25 2.79
C TRP A 576 18.99 10.49 4.31
N ALA A 577 19.45 11.65 4.82
CA ALA A 577 19.39 11.95 6.25
C ALA A 577 17.95 12.17 6.75
N GLY A 578 17.13 12.96 6.04
CA GLY A 578 15.71 13.16 6.37
C GLY A 578 14.90 11.87 6.20
N VAL A 579 15.11 11.14 5.09
CA VAL A 579 14.50 9.82 4.86
C VAL A 579 14.83 8.85 6.01
N LYS A 580 16.09 8.82 6.45
CA LYS A 580 16.53 7.97 7.55
C LYS A 580 15.93 8.38 8.90
N GLU A 581 15.70 9.67 9.17
CA GLU A 581 15.00 10.10 10.39
C GLU A 581 13.52 9.69 10.36
N VAL A 582 12.86 9.63 9.19
CA VAL A 582 11.50 9.05 9.06
C VAL A 582 11.52 7.55 9.38
N LEU A 583 12.49 6.78 8.87
CA LEU A 583 12.64 5.36 9.21
C LEU A 583 12.92 5.15 10.71
N MET A 584 13.88 5.90 11.26
CA MET A 584 14.16 5.88 12.70
C MET A 584 12.96 6.36 13.55
N SER A 585 12.11 7.23 13.00
CA SER A 585 10.83 7.63 13.61
C SER A 585 9.85 6.48 13.73
N ASN A 586 9.64 5.75 12.63
CA ASN A 586 8.73 4.62 12.56
C ASN A 586 9.16 3.48 13.49
N ALA A 587 10.47 3.30 13.69
CA ALA A 587 11.03 2.29 14.59
C ALA A 587 11.37 2.80 16.01
N TYR A 588 10.95 4.00 16.39
CA TYR A 588 11.25 4.60 17.70
C TYR A 588 10.30 4.12 18.81
N ILE A 589 10.86 3.58 19.90
CA ILE A 589 10.15 3.34 21.17
C ILE A 589 10.62 4.35 22.23
N PRO A 590 9.72 5.07 22.93
CA PRO A 590 10.08 5.87 24.09
C PRO A 590 10.69 4.98 25.19
N ARG A 591 11.85 5.37 25.73
CA ARG A 591 12.39 4.69 26.91
C ARG A 591 11.46 4.94 28.09
N ALA A 592 10.69 3.92 28.48
CA ALA A 592 9.86 3.96 29.67
C ALA A 592 10.67 4.44 30.87
N ARG A 593 10.16 5.44 31.61
CA ARG A 593 10.70 5.75 32.94
C ARG A 593 10.60 4.48 33.76
N LYS A 594 11.70 4.05 34.38
CA LYS A 594 11.69 2.90 35.31
C LYS A 594 10.55 3.11 36.31
N PRO A 595 9.68 2.11 36.56
CA PRO A 595 8.71 2.22 37.64
C PRO A 595 9.48 2.50 38.93
N ALA A 596 9.04 3.51 39.69
CA ALA A 596 9.63 3.80 40.99
C ALA A 596 9.43 2.55 41.87
N SER A 597 10.54 1.96 42.32
CA SER A 597 10.52 0.73 43.11
C SER A 597 9.64 0.91 44.34
N THR A 598 8.49 0.26 44.33
CA THR A 598 7.43 0.44 45.33
C THR A 598 7.79 -0.39 46.56
N VAL A 599 8.47 0.24 47.52
CA VAL A 599 8.87 -0.42 48.77
C VAL A 599 7.63 -0.60 49.64
N VAL A 600 7.10 -1.83 49.68
CA VAL A 600 5.96 -2.19 50.52
C VAL A 600 6.45 -2.56 51.92
N THR A 601 6.51 -1.58 52.81
CA THR A 601 6.89 -1.79 54.22
C THR A 601 5.72 -2.40 55.00
N VAL A 602 5.75 -3.72 55.22
CA VAL A 602 4.76 -4.41 56.07
C VAL A 602 5.24 -4.39 57.53
N THR A 603 4.64 -3.55 58.36
CA THR A 603 4.79 -3.61 59.83
C THR A 603 3.77 -4.57 60.43
N GLN A 604 4.23 -5.72 60.93
CA GLN A 604 3.42 -6.59 61.79
C GLN A 604 3.57 -6.15 63.24
N THR A 605 2.44 -5.87 63.91
CA THR A 605 2.39 -5.60 65.35
C THR A 605 1.79 -6.80 66.07
N SER A 606 2.63 -7.73 66.56
CA SER A 606 2.24 -8.68 67.60
C SER A 606 1.94 -7.91 68.90
N GLY A 607 0.86 -8.26 69.58
CA GLY A 607 0.39 -7.53 70.76
C GLY A 607 1.17 -7.87 72.04
N ALA A 608 1.26 -6.87 72.92
CA ALA A 608 1.76 -6.90 74.30
C ALA A 608 3.24 -7.30 74.51
N ASP A 609 3.97 -6.42 75.20
CA ASP A 609 5.20 -6.67 75.97
C ASP A 609 6.39 -7.33 75.24
N SER A 610 6.77 -6.78 74.09
CA SER A 610 8.20 -6.62 73.74
C SER A 610 8.42 -5.49 72.72
N SER A 611 9.64 -4.96 72.65
CA SER A 611 10.00 -3.84 71.78
C SER A 611 9.91 -4.20 70.29
N PRO A 612 9.32 -3.35 69.43
CA PRO A 612 9.05 -3.68 68.03
C PRO A 612 10.34 -3.83 67.21
N MET A 613 10.53 -5.00 66.59
CA MET A 613 11.69 -5.31 65.77
C MET A 613 11.35 -5.19 64.28
N THR A 614 11.69 -4.05 63.66
CA THR A 614 11.34 -3.75 62.26
C THR A 614 12.18 -4.55 61.26
N THR A 615 11.66 -5.67 60.76
CA THR A 615 12.27 -6.44 59.66
C THR A 615 11.76 -5.99 58.29
N THR A 616 12.57 -5.23 57.56
CA THR A 616 12.26 -4.78 56.19
C THR A 616 12.52 -5.88 55.16
N PHE A 617 11.46 -6.49 54.61
CA PHE A 617 11.59 -7.45 53.51
C PHE A 617 11.53 -6.76 52.15
N VAL A 618 12.62 -6.83 51.38
CA VAL A 618 12.64 -6.39 49.98
C VAL A 618 12.34 -7.58 49.08
N THR A 619 11.05 -7.87 48.86
CA THR A 619 10.63 -8.81 47.81
C THR A 619 10.80 -8.15 46.45
N PRO A 620 11.63 -8.68 45.53
CA PRO A 620 11.65 -8.20 44.15
C PRO A 620 10.32 -8.58 43.49
N ALA A 621 9.43 -7.60 43.33
CA ALA A 621 8.17 -7.81 42.62
C ALA A 621 8.48 -8.28 41.20
N SER A 622 8.04 -9.49 40.84
CA SER A 622 8.13 -10.04 39.49
C SER A 622 7.09 -9.36 38.60
N THR A 623 7.28 -8.07 38.33
CA THR A 623 6.55 -7.37 37.27
C THR A 623 6.73 -8.17 35.97
N PRO A 624 5.65 -8.46 35.22
CA PRO A 624 5.79 -9.11 33.92
C PRO A 624 6.73 -8.29 33.03
N SER A 625 7.42 -8.97 32.12
CA SER A 625 8.24 -8.29 31.10
C SER A 625 7.39 -7.22 30.40
N PRO A 626 7.86 -5.96 30.30
CA PRO A 626 7.06 -4.89 29.73
C PRO A 626 6.62 -5.26 28.33
N SER A 627 5.31 -5.14 28.07
CA SER A 627 4.68 -5.32 26.78
C SER A 627 5.39 -4.45 25.73
N PRO A 628 5.69 -4.99 24.53
CA PRO A 628 6.37 -4.21 23.49
C PRO A 628 5.46 -3.07 23.06
N THR A 629 5.88 -1.83 23.36
CA THR A 629 5.10 -0.64 23.03
C THR A 629 5.53 -0.13 21.65
N TYR A 630 4.58 -0.04 20.73
CA TYR A 630 4.75 0.43 19.36
C TYR A 630 4.25 1.86 19.19
N ALA A 631 4.72 2.57 18.16
CA ALA A 631 4.05 3.79 17.72
C ALA A 631 2.62 3.46 17.26
N SER A 632 1.61 4.21 17.71
CA SER A 632 0.22 3.95 17.33
C SER A 632 0.01 4.13 15.82
N GLN A 633 0.80 5.02 15.22
CA GLN A 633 0.80 5.34 13.80
C GLN A 633 2.24 5.54 13.31
N ILE A 634 2.49 5.19 12.04
CA ILE A 634 3.75 5.39 11.33
C ILE A 634 3.54 6.14 10.01
N ILE A 635 4.64 6.66 9.44
CA ILE A 635 4.68 7.29 8.12
C ILE A 635 4.98 6.23 7.06
N GLN A 636 4.08 6.03 6.09
CA GLN A 636 4.39 5.36 4.83
C GLN A 636 5.03 6.37 3.88
N LEU A 637 6.35 6.29 3.73
CA LEU A 637 7.11 7.19 2.86
C LEU A 637 7.23 6.62 1.44
N LYS A 638 6.97 7.46 0.44
CA LYS A 638 7.40 7.29 -0.95
C LYS A 638 8.46 8.37 -1.25
N CYS A 639 9.57 7.97 -1.84
CA CYS A 639 10.71 8.83 -2.15
C CYS A 639 11.50 8.28 -3.34
N PHE A 640 12.51 9.03 -3.80
CA PHE A 640 13.41 8.66 -4.92
C PHE A 640 13.71 7.15 -5.04
N TYR A 641 13.57 6.61 -6.27
CA TYR A 641 13.62 5.18 -6.58
C TYR A 641 14.84 4.42 -6.01
N GLY A 642 16.00 5.09 -5.91
CA GLY A 642 17.22 4.51 -5.32
C GLY A 642 17.12 4.19 -3.83
N TRP A 643 16.14 4.74 -3.11
CA TRP A 643 15.89 4.48 -1.68
C TRP A 643 14.60 3.71 -1.41
N GLN A 644 13.62 3.75 -2.33
CA GLN A 644 12.27 3.21 -2.12
C GLN A 644 12.26 1.73 -1.67
N MET A 645 13.12 0.89 -2.25
CA MET A 645 13.20 -0.54 -1.85
C MET A 645 13.52 -0.69 -0.35
N THR A 646 14.50 0.05 0.15
CA THR A 646 14.90 0.04 1.57
C THR A 646 13.78 0.57 2.47
N VAL A 647 13.07 1.61 2.01
CA VAL A 647 11.93 2.22 2.73
C VAL A 647 10.73 1.27 2.81
N ASP A 648 10.39 0.60 1.71
CA ASP A 648 9.33 -0.43 1.69
C ASP A 648 9.67 -1.60 2.60
N GLU A 649 10.91 -2.11 2.51
CA GLU A 649 11.39 -3.26 3.31
C GLU A 649 11.53 -2.94 4.81
N HIS A 650 11.90 -1.70 5.16
CA HIS A 650 11.82 -1.22 6.54
C HIS A 650 10.36 -1.15 7.01
N THR A 651 9.48 -0.53 6.21
CA THR A 651 8.06 -0.32 6.56
C THR A 651 7.34 -1.65 6.79
N LYS A 652 7.60 -2.67 5.95
CA LYS A 652 7.11 -4.05 6.16
C LYS A 652 7.55 -4.62 7.49
N ARG A 653 8.83 -4.49 7.87
CA ARG A 653 9.38 -4.98 9.15
C ARG A 653 8.76 -4.29 10.36
N VAL A 654 8.56 -2.97 10.29
CA VAL A 654 7.87 -2.21 11.34
C VAL A 654 6.40 -2.63 11.47
N LEU A 655 5.65 -2.78 10.36
CA LEU A 655 4.26 -3.25 10.38
C LEU A 655 4.11 -4.70 10.88
N ARG A 656 5.12 -5.55 10.69
CA ARG A 656 5.22 -6.89 11.31
C ARG A 656 5.59 -6.85 12.81
N GLY A 657 5.99 -5.70 13.34
CA GLY A 657 6.43 -5.53 14.73
C GLY A 657 7.90 -5.86 15.01
N ASP A 658 8.71 -6.26 14.01
CA ASP A 658 10.15 -6.47 14.17
C ASP A 658 10.93 -5.17 13.92
N LEU A 659 10.89 -4.31 14.94
CA LEU A 659 11.68 -3.09 15.00
C LEU A 659 13.19 -3.35 15.05
N ALA A 660 13.62 -4.57 15.38
CA ALA A 660 15.02 -4.93 15.48
C ALA A 660 15.63 -5.28 14.12
N SER A 661 14.91 -5.92 13.19
CA SER A 661 15.37 -6.06 11.79
C SER A 661 15.28 -4.76 11.02
N ALA A 662 14.22 -3.97 11.20
CA ALA A 662 14.11 -2.62 10.62
C ALA A 662 15.35 -1.77 10.95
N ASN A 663 15.73 -1.67 12.23
CA ASN A 663 16.95 -0.99 12.67
C ASN A 663 18.28 -1.63 12.21
N ARG A 664 18.29 -2.89 11.75
CA ARG A 664 19.48 -3.53 11.13
C ARG A 664 19.60 -3.14 9.65
N LEU A 665 18.48 -3.13 8.93
CA LEU A 665 18.41 -2.77 7.51
C LEU A 665 18.94 -1.36 7.28
N ASP A 666 18.49 -0.37 8.07
CA ASP A 666 18.91 1.04 7.98
C ASP A 666 20.43 1.23 8.15
N ARG A 667 21.05 0.39 8.98
CA ARG A 667 22.50 0.42 9.24
C ARG A 667 23.25 -0.20 8.08
N LYS A 668 22.84 -1.41 7.63
CA LYS A 668 23.42 -2.07 6.45
C LYS A 668 23.35 -1.20 5.20
N TRP A 669 22.22 -0.52 4.98
CA TRP A 669 22.08 0.42 3.87
C TRP A 669 22.96 1.66 4.03
N GLY A 670 23.02 2.24 5.24
CA GLY A 670 23.95 3.35 5.53
C GLY A 670 25.42 2.99 5.28
N ASP A 671 25.84 1.80 5.71
CA ASP A 671 27.19 1.27 5.45
C ASP A 671 27.44 1.04 3.95
N TYR A 672 26.44 0.55 3.22
CA TYR A 672 26.51 0.36 1.76
C TYR A 672 26.60 1.69 0.99
N MET A 673 25.78 2.69 1.34
CA MET A 673 25.81 4.02 0.73
C MET A 673 27.17 4.70 0.95
N MET A 674 27.63 4.75 2.20
CA MET A 674 28.94 5.30 2.57
C MET A 674 30.10 4.58 1.86
N ALA A 675 30.05 3.25 1.78
CA ALA A 675 31.08 2.47 1.08
C ALA A 675 31.05 2.69 -0.46
N THR A 676 29.88 3.02 -1.03
CA THR A 676 29.69 3.32 -2.45
C THR A 676 30.20 4.72 -2.80
N GLU A 677 29.91 5.71 -1.98
CA GLU A 677 30.47 7.07 -2.07
C GLU A 677 32.01 7.04 -1.99
N GLU A 678 32.56 6.35 -0.99
CA GLU A 678 34.01 6.07 -0.86
C GLU A 678 34.61 5.43 -2.12
N ALA A 679 33.85 4.61 -2.85
CA ALA A 679 34.31 3.90 -4.04
C ALA A 679 34.36 4.78 -5.31
N GLY A 680 33.63 5.90 -5.31
CA GLY A 680 33.73 6.97 -6.31
C GLY A 680 34.98 7.83 -6.13
N ALA A 681 35.34 8.15 -4.87
CA ALA A 681 36.48 9.01 -4.54
C ALA A 681 37.79 8.55 -5.22
N VAL A 682 38.48 9.48 -5.89
CA VAL A 682 39.70 9.25 -6.68
C VAL A 682 40.94 9.07 -5.77
N GLY A 683 42.06 8.64 -6.33
CA GLY A 683 43.36 8.61 -5.66
C GLY A 683 43.70 7.31 -4.93
N ALA A 684 44.72 7.38 -4.06
CA ALA A 684 45.28 6.21 -3.39
C ALA A 684 44.21 5.43 -2.60
N GLY A 685 44.24 4.10 -2.71
CA GLY A 685 43.30 3.21 -2.02
C GLY A 685 41.96 2.94 -2.73
N ALA A 686 41.66 3.55 -3.89
CA ALA A 686 40.39 3.35 -4.62
C ALA A 686 40.00 1.87 -4.83
N ARG A 687 40.96 0.96 -5.10
CA ARG A 687 40.71 -0.49 -5.23
C ARG A 687 40.25 -1.14 -3.91
N ARG A 688 40.65 -0.62 -2.75
CA ARG A 688 40.19 -1.07 -1.42
C ARG A 688 38.78 -0.55 -1.13
N ARG A 689 38.49 0.71 -1.46
CA ARG A 689 37.16 1.32 -1.32
C ARG A 689 36.12 0.60 -2.19
N ARG A 690 36.42 0.40 -3.48
CA ARG A 690 35.61 -0.42 -4.42
C ARG A 690 35.46 -1.89 -4.01
N ARG A 691 36.35 -2.44 -3.17
CA ARG A 691 36.12 -3.77 -2.56
C ARG A 691 35.11 -3.69 -1.42
N ARG A 692 35.26 -2.72 -0.51
CA ARG A 692 34.31 -2.51 0.61
C ARG A 692 32.89 -2.24 0.13
N ALA A 693 32.71 -1.46 -0.94
CA ALA A 693 31.39 -1.23 -1.56
C ALA A 693 30.67 -2.55 -1.89
N ARG A 694 31.34 -3.46 -2.63
CA ARG A 694 30.80 -4.78 -3.03
C ARG A 694 30.62 -5.75 -1.86
N GLU A 695 31.32 -5.51 -0.76
CA GLU A 695 31.25 -6.32 0.47
C GLU A 695 30.02 -5.88 1.29
N ALA A 696 29.80 -4.57 1.43
CA ALA A 696 28.59 -3.99 2.01
C ALA A 696 27.34 -4.27 1.15
N GLU A 697 27.43 -4.17 -0.19
CA GLU A 697 26.35 -4.52 -1.12
C GLU A 697 25.87 -5.97 -0.93
N ARG A 698 26.82 -6.90 -0.74
CA ARG A 698 26.51 -8.31 -0.45
C ARG A 698 25.84 -8.48 0.91
N LEU A 699 26.33 -7.79 1.94
CA LEU A 699 25.79 -7.85 3.31
C LEU A 699 24.39 -7.22 3.43
N TYR A 700 24.09 -6.24 2.57
CA TYR A 700 22.75 -5.68 2.41
C TYR A 700 21.79 -6.71 1.77
N ASN A 701 22.11 -7.20 0.57
CA ASN A 701 21.23 -8.13 -0.15
C ASN A 701 20.98 -9.46 0.60
N ALA A 702 21.92 -9.91 1.42
CA ALA A 702 21.77 -11.18 2.14
C ALA A 702 20.62 -11.21 3.17
N ASP A 703 20.14 -10.05 3.66
CA ASP A 703 18.96 -9.98 4.54
C ASP A 703 17.62 -10.21 3.81
N GLU A 704 17.62 -10.28 2.47
CA GLU A 704 16.44 -10.67 1.68
C GLU A 704 16.26 -12.19 1.60
N ASP A 705 17.36 -12.98 1.62
CA ASP A 705 17.31 -14.45 1.47
C ASP A 705 17.02 -15.20 2.79
N ASP A 706 17.39 -14.64 3.97
CA ASP A 706 17.25 -15.33 5.27
C ASP A 706 15.83 -15.22 5.88
N ASP A 707 15.10 -14.12 5.65
CA ASP A 707 13.84 -13.77 6.36
C ASP A 707 12.63 -14.66 5.95
N ASP A 708 12.68 -15.28 4.75
CA ASP A 708 11.69 -16.26 4.29
C ASP A 708 11.68 -17.57 5.12
N THR A 709 12.69 -17.79 5.98
CA THR A 709 12.92 -19.07 6.66
C THR A 709 12.12 -19.25 7.97
N TYR A 710 11.53 -18.18 8.53
CA TYR A 710 10.86 -18.21 9.84
C TYR A 710 9.36 -17.83 9.82
N GLY A 711 8.70 -17.99 8.67
CA GLY A 711 7.24 -17.95 8.57
C GLY A 711 6.57 -19.24 9.07
N VAL A 712 5.53 -19.12 9.91
CA VAL A 712 4.67 -20.25 10.31
C VAL A 712 3.93 -20.80 9.08
N SER A 713 3.79 -22.13 9.02
CA SER A 713 3.35 -22.87 7.82
C SER A 713 1.99 -22.44 7.27
N GLY A 714 1.93 -22.04 5.99
CA GLY A 714 0.66 -21.58 5.38
C GLY A 714 0.73 -21.22 3.88
N ILE A 715 1.10 -22.19 3.02
CA ILE A 715 0.86 -22.25 1.56
C ILE A 715 0.85 -20.91 0.78
N SER A 716 1.90 -20.66 0.00
CA SER A 716 1.76 -19.92 -1.26
C SER A 716 2.76 -20.43 -2.30
N ALA A 717 2.38 -20.46 -3.58
CA ALA A 717 3.16 -21.05 -4.66
C ALA A 717 3.16 -20.16 -5.91
N LEU A 718 4.27 -20.19 -6.66
CA LEU A 718 4.43 -19.65 -8.02
C LEU A 718 4.25 -18.12 -8.17
N GLY A 719 5.30 -17.34 -7.86
CA GLY A 719 5.24 -15.86 -7.81
C GLY A 719 6.46 -15.07 -8.32
N GLY A 720 7.27 -15.60 -9.26
CA GLY A 720 8.19 -14.78 -10.07
C GLY A 720 9.42 -14.16 -9.38
N ARG A 721 10.57 -14.86 -9.42
CA ARG A 721 11.91 -14.29 -9.10
C ARG A 721 12.30 -13.15 -10.05
N ARG A 722 12.02 -11.89 -9.67
CA ARG A 722 12.63 -10.71 -10.30
C ARG A 722 14.09 -10.60 -9.86
N ARG A 723 15.00 -11.19 -10.64
CA ARG A 723 16.45 -10.95 -10.48
C ARG A 723 16.72 -9.44 -10.58
N ARG A 724 17.56 -8.90 -9.67
CA ARG A 724 18.16 -7.56 -9.77
C ARG A 724 18.56 -7.25 -11.21
N ALA A 725 17.85 -6.31 -11.85
CA ALA A 725 18.37 -5.64 -13.02
C ALA A 725 19.56 -4.78 -12.56
N GLN A 726 20.70 -4.86 -13.25
CA GLN A 726 21.84 -4.01 -12.95
C GLN A 726 21.59 -2.62 -13.51
N SER A 727 20.88 -1.77 -12.76
CA SER A 727 20.86 -0.33 -13.00
C SER A 727 22.30 0.20 -12.98
N GLY A 728 22.64 1.07 -13.93
CA GLY A 728 23.98 1.68 -14.02
C GLY A 728 24.38 2.36 -12.71
N GLY A 729 25.67 2.32 -12.40
CA GLY A 729 26.18 2.89 -11.15
C GLY A 729 25.94 4.39 -11.07
N CYS A 730 25.57 4.86 -9.88
CA CYS A 730 25.43 6.28 -9.56
C CYS A 730 26.71 7.05 -9.96
N MET A 731 26.55 8.07 -10.80
CA MET A 731 27.44 9.21 -10.85
C MET A 731 26.63 10.42 -10.42
N VAL A 732 27.02 11.04 -9.31
CA VAL A 732 26.61 12.40 -8.99
C VAL A 732 27.39 13.33 -9.91
N MET A 733 26.69 14.29 -10.50
CA MET A 733 27.21 15.44 -11.27
C MET A 733 26.53 16.68 -10.70
#